data_AF-A0A6L9Z152-F1
#
_entry.id   AF-A0A6L9Z152-F1
#
_cell.length_a   1.000
_cell.length_b   1.000
_cell.length_c   1.000
_cell.angle_alpha   90.00
_cell.angle_beta   90.00
_cell.angle_gamma   90.00
#
_symmetry.space_group_name_H-M   'P 1'
#
loop_
_entity.id
_entity.type
_entity.pdbx_description
1 polymer ?
#
loop_
_entity_poly.entity_id
_entity_poly.type
_entity_poly.pdbx_seq_one_letter_code
_entity_poly.pdbx_strand_id
1 'polypeptide(L)'
;MKKVVNLLSILGIVVAPCAIAPLYFQETPASELLNSSTPQITHVEQPEAFPLNQTRFVDFQADPGSLERLTKREQMDQLRDWLLFTVVSNQGLSTDELTQSLYDLPTIRYGYTKPVSNFEYGRTRSLYIGKGKVVALLPKGLSETERLDELAHIADKHRKNIGQIPTFLEVFEYEINPEQKFAQLTRKEVLDAQKLFIKGENGYYEAQIKSLENLQDFLNQVEDVTYAQVKGSSLILGGRQLLSRDYQGIDLEDVAAIWQSEKKIQARLADFEARWLKKLNTLPSHLYQEGLQQAREEQRQLKLVNGSGFSLDPGYDYRSLENFLSQIEPVLQTLTLEDASAITKQDIEKARLGLAKDDVVPYLVLADKLTKSDNPRISVVGELASAAEIKYRYQAARYDGELQGTEVGMVLFYTDLLAKLWALDYLSTTPEDKIQDFKALTKVKISSIYEQEEQELPYTRLWFGVQDKGFQVANQGKSIVFGRNATRIYAASSNPLQPGVEKTASASSEAFLGWWNDHYEEVARYEPEYERLNEIMKWSLLISWLNESDQGEILSFLQGVEVRRNLWFPNWAQENSRRLRFKNWSKVGFFERGYQDSKTEAMPILFSEPYKKFGKIGGLSGGVSLANKNLFKGRATLPSNNKISQLFRRSYLDYDSVKSIGKSLKLKTLGGKEYYFHLAPDVNLVAAKAKPTAKFRSPESELANSTFNRKISSTDSKLEISTDVDGIELGSFSTTKTENGFTVGWRSLDIAEGQNLAWKLSQSPRNKAEQIISQDPLVKSLRKLSDQEGYLVEMHGSKRWLKLSSDGGGNPNIPPGWHSRVGSPDDGSGNNFLLKWVDEKTVKKQILQGKVVFIIDEKNKINRKKYQDILEDLREQEYKYIAKELANNPSGTSRILRKHLTDGVKQVDGLLNSNNYLKAQHNIQRLIRLHGKRPKLMFRKAVALIGEGRLKVTPIHPNIGQKQGRINFFDQVNVLLKHTDSEVKFDEFKAKDALAYVQDFPGFNQLDPNSPFEESIPQIPVTYRVYRLEPGDIGGAKASTAGSG
;
A
#
# COMPACT_ATOMS: atom_id res chain seq x y z
N MET A 1 -52.21 26.56 -37.25
CA MET A 1 -51.52 26.71 -35.94
C MET A 1 -50.24 25.87 -35.82
N LYS A 2 -50.22 24.55 -36.07
CA LYS A 2 -48.98 23.72 -35.96
C LYS A 2 -47.81 24.17 -36.86
N LYS A 3 -48.08 24.70 -38.06
CA LYS A 3 -47.03 25.25 -38.95
C LYS A 3 -46.50 26.63 -38.53
N VAL A 4 -47.28 27.41 -37.78
CA VAL A 4 -46.87 28.74 -37.27
C VAL A 4 -45.99 28.58 -36.03
N VAL A 5 -46.29 27.58 -35.18
CA VAL A 5 -45.45 27.24 -34.02
C VAL A 5 -44.07 26.75 -34.46
N ASN A 6 -43.97 25.88 -35.47
CA ASN A 6 -42.67 25.40 -35.96
C ASN A 6 -41.82 26.49 -36.63
N LEU A 7 -42.44 27.49 -37.29
CA LEU A 7 -41.70 28.59 -37.91
C LEU A 7 -41.13 29.57 -36.86
N LEU A 8 -41.87 29.81 -35.77
CA LEU A 8 -41.43 30.67 -34.67
C LEU A 8 -40.37 29.99 -33.78
N SER A 9 -40.41 28.66 -33.62
CA SER A 9 -39.36 27.91 -32.91
C SER A 9 -38.03 27.90 -33.64
N ILE A 10 -38.03 27.91 -34.98
CA ILE A 10 -36.82 27.95 -35.81
C ILE A 10 -36.24 29.37 -35.84
N LEU A 11 -37.08 30.41 -35.90
CA LEU A 11 -36.60 31.80 -35.78
C LEU A 11 -35.98 32.10 -34.39
N GLY A 12 -36.55 31.54 -33.31
CA GLY A 12 -36.02 31.71 -31.96
C GLY A 12 -34.63 31.08 -31.74
N ILE A 13 -34.30 30.01 -32.48
CA ILE A 13 -33.00 29.32 -32.39
C ILE A 13 -31.91 30.02 -33.20
N VAL A 14 -32.28 30.77 -34.24
CA VAL A 14 -31.31 31.49 -35.10
C VAL A 14 -31.04 32.92 -34.63
N VAL A 15 -31.98 33.56 -33.92
CA VAL A 15 -31.82 34.96 -33.47
C VAL A 15 -31.16 35.07 -32.08
N ALA A 16 -31.31 34.07 -31.21
CA ALA A 16 -30.68 34.07 -29.88
C ALA A 16 -29.13 34.07 -29.88
N PRO A 17 -28.42 33.43 -30.83
CA PRO A 17 -26.96 33.53 -30.91
C PRO A 17 -26.46 34.89 -31.42
N CYS A 18 -27.24 35.58 -32.26
CA CYS A 18 -26.80 36.84 -32.90
C CYS A 18 -26.92 38.07 -31.99
N ALA A 19 -27.79 38.04 -30.97
CA ALA A 19 -27.92 39.14 -30.01
C ALA A 19 -26.96 39.02 -28.80
N ILE A 20 -26.37 37.85 -28.55
CA ILE A 20 -25.47 37.61 -27.40
C ILE A 20 -23.99 37.67 -27.83
N ALA A 21 -23.67 37.44 -29.10
CA ALA A 21 -22.30 37.49 -29.63
C ALA A 21 -21.54 38.83 -29.41
N PRO A 22 -22.17 40.02 -29.47
CA PRO A 22 -21.45 41.28 -29.25
C PRO A 22 -21.12 41.57 -27.77
N LEU A 23 -21.71 40.84 -26.81
CA LEU A 23 -21.46 41.03 -25.38
C LEU A 23 -20.37 40.08 -24.83
N TYR A 24 -19.88 39.14 -25.64
CA TYR A 24 -18.83 38.18 -25.25
C TYR A 24 -17.52 38.31 -26.05
N PHE A 25 -17.46 39.17 -27.07
CA PHE A 25 -16.24 39.48 -27.83
C PHE A 25 -15.75 40.91 -27.53
N GLN A 26 -15.35 41.16 -26.29
CA GLN A 26 -14.24 42.06 -26.03
C GLN A 26 -13.05 41.19 -25.66
N GLU A 27 -12.27 40.81 -26.66
CA GLU A 27 -10.94 40.23 -26.46
C GLU A 27 -10.07 41.30 -25.79
N THR A 28 -9.97 41.23 -24.46
CA THR A 28 -8.81 41.76 -23.77
C THR A 28 -7.69 40.74 -23.98
N PRO A 29 -6.50 41.14 -24.46
CA PRO A 29 -5.41 40.20 -24.65
C PRO A 29 -4.99 39.66 -23.28
N ALA A 30 -5.34 38.39 -23.01
CA ALA A 30 -4.99 37.67 -21.78
C ALA A 30 -3.48 37.40 -21.63
N SER A 31 -2.65 38.02 -22.46
CA SER A 31 -1.20 37.90 -22.46
C SER A 31 -0.50 38.78 -21.40
N GLU A 32 -1.18 39.77 -20.81
CA GLU A 32 -0.55 40.71 -19.86
C GLU A 32 -0.77 40.39 -18.37
N LEU A 33 -1.75 39.55 -18.01
CA LEU A 33 -2.03 39.25 -16.59
C LEU A 33 -1.10 38.22 -15.93
N LEU A 34 -0.13 37.66 -16.68
CA LEU A 34 0.90 36.76 -16.14
C LEU A 34 2.29 37.42 -15.98
N ASN A 35 2.41 38.72 -16.30
CA ASN A 35 3.66 39.49 -16.20
C ASN A 35 3.53 40.73 -15.29
N SER A 36 2.60 40.76 -14.33
CA SER A 36 2.52 41.87 -13.39
C SER A 36 3.79 41.90 -12.52
N SER A 37 4.65 42.86 -12.82
CA SER A 37 5.78 43.27 -11.98
C SER A 37 5.26 43.59 -10.58
N THR A 38 5.53 42.68 -9.66
CA THR A 38 5.23 42.81 -8.23
C THR A 38 5.92 44.08 -7.72
N PRO A 39 5.24 44.95 -6.94
CA PRO A 39 5.89 46.08 -6.30
C PRO A 39 7.10 45.58 -5.49
N GLN A 40 8.24 46.27 -5.61
CA GLN A 40 9.44 45.99 -4.82
C GLN A 40 9.12 46.19 -3.34
N ILE A 41 8.68 45.13 -2.68
CA ILE A 41 8.63 45.06 -1.22
C ILE A 41 10.08 45.02 -0.77
N THR A 42 10.52 46.08 -0.08
CA THR A 42 11.77 46.09 0.67
C THR A 42 11.75 44.93 1.66
N HIS A 43 12.44 43.84 1.29
CA HIS A 43 12.62 42.67 2.14
C HIS A 43 13.37 43.09 3.40
N VAL A 44 12.65 43.13 4.53
CA VAL A 44 13.29 43.05 5.85
C VAL A 44 13.99 41.69 5.88
N GLU A 45 15.31 41.66 6.10
CA GLU A 45 16.09 40.43 6.20
C GLU A 45 15.57 39.58 7.37
N GLN A 46 14.66 38.66 7.06
CA GLN A 46 14.21 37.62 7.97
C GLN A 46 15.37 36.66 8.19
N PRO A 47 15.65 36.21 9.43
CA PRO A 47 16.68 35.22 9.69
C PRO A 47 16.40 33.95 8.87
N GLU A 48 17.40 33.53 8.08
CA GLU A 48 17.27 32.36 7.19
C GLU A 48 16.75 31.15 7.98
N ALA A 49 15.66 30.54 7.50
CA ALA A 49 15.08 29.35 8.13
C ALA A 49 16.10 28.19 8.23
N PHE A 50 16.97 28.10 7.23
CA PHE A 50 18.08 27.15 7.17
C PHE A 50 19.41 27.86 6.92
N PRO A 51 20.11 28.30 7.99
CA PRO A 51 21.44 28.88 7.84
C PRO A 51 22.42 27.84 7.30
N LEU A 52 23.39 28.30 6.51
CA LEU A 52 24.39 27.45 5.89
C LEU A 52 25.16 26.63 6.93
N ASN A 53 25.28 25.32 6.69
CA ASN A 53 25.97 24.34 7.52
C ASN A 53 25.48 24.24 8.98
N GLN A 54 24.30 24.79 9.30
CA GLN A 54 23.66 24.62 10.59
C GLN A 54 22.58 23.55 10.52
N THR A 55 22.59 22.65 11.49
CA THR A 55 21.58 21.61 11.62
C THR A 55 20.31 22.17 12.25
N ARG A 56 19.18 21.88 11.63
CA ARG A 56 17.83 22.10 12.17
C ARG A 56 17.20 20.75 12.50
N PHE A 57 16.41 20.72 13.56
CA PHE A 57 15.67 19.53 13.96
C PHE A 57 14.26 19.56 13.36
N VAL A 58 13.75 18.39 12.98
CA VAL A 58 12.40 18.23 12.45
C VAL A 58 11.69 17.16 13.26
N ASP A 59 10.71 17.58 14.06
CA ASP A 59 9.91 16.68 14.89
C ASP A 59 8.72 16.14 14.07
N PHE A 60 8.60 14.82 13.98
CA PHE A 60 7.54 14.15 13.25
C PHE A 60 6.30 13.91 14.12
N GLN A 61 5.16 14.45 13.69
CA GLN A 61 3.86 14.27 14.32
C GLN A 61 2.91 13.51 13.38
N ALA A 62 2.75 12.22 13.59
CA ALA A 62 1.78 11.41 12.86
C ALA A 62 0.70 10.89 13.80
N ASP A 63 -0.56 10.98 13.40
CA ASP A 63 -1.63 10.35 14.17
C ASP A 63 -1.43 8.84 14.28
N PRO A 64 -1.79 8.22 15.43
CA PRO A 64 -1.72 6.77 15.61
C PRO A 64 -2.38 6.02 14.45
N GLY A 65 -1.71 5.01 13.92
CA GLY A 65 -2.18 4.23 12.76
C GLY A 65 -1.80 4.77 11.38
N SER A 66 -1.49 6.06 11.21
CA SER A 66 -1.23 6.64 9.87
C SER A 66 0.02 6.05 9.20
N LEU A 67 1.08 5.85 9.99
CA LEU A 67 2.32 5.23 9.54
C LEU A 67 2.34 3.71 9.76
N GLU A 68 1.53 3.18 10.67
CA GLU A 68 1.53 1.75 11.04
C GLU A 68 1.10 0.83 9.89
N ARG A 69 0.30 1.36 8.95
CA ARG A 69 -0.14 0.64 7.74
C ARG A 69 0.94 0.58 6.66
N LEU A 70 1.95 1.46 6.75
CA LEU A 70 3.04 1.50 5.79
C LEU A 70 4.14 0.52 6.22
N THR A 71 4.77 -0.14 5.25
CA THR A 71 6.00 -0.91 5.51
C THR A 71 7.09 0.01 6.09
N LYS A 72 8.07 -0.54 6.82
CA LYS A 72 9.18 0.27 7.39
C LYS A 72 9.86 1.13 6.33
N ARG A 73 9.98 0.61 5.11
CA ARG A 73 10.54 1.31 3.97
C ARG A 73 9.64 2.45 3.48
N GLU A 74 8.35 2.20 3.31
CA GLU A 74 7.38 3.24 2.94
C GLU A 74 7.27 4.32 4.02
N GLN A 75 7.41 3.98 5.30
CA GLN A 75 7.51 4.96 6.39
C GLN A 75 8.72 5.86 6.17
N MET A 76 9.91 5.31 5.89
CA MET A 76 11.09 6.12 5.59
C MET A 76 10.90 7.01 4.37
N ASP A 77 10.27 6.49 3.30
CA ASP A 77 9.96 7.28 2.11
C ASP A 77 8.92 8.39 2.39
N GLN A 78 7.95 8.13 3.26
CA GLN A 78 6.99 9.13 3.73
C GLN A 78 7.67 10.25 4.52
N LEU A 79 8.59 9.90 5.42
CA LEU A 79 9.34 10.87 6.20
C LEU A 79 10.22 11.75 5.30
N ARG A 80 10.85 11.18 4.26
CA ARG A 80 11.60 11.97 3.26
C ARG A 80 10.71 12.95 2.50
N ASP A 81 9.49 12.57 2.15
CA ASP A 81 8.53 13.49 1.51
C ASP A 81 8.19 14.66 2.44
N TRP A 82 7.95 14.37 3.72
CA TRP A 82 7.71 15.40 4.74
C TRP A 82 8.88 16.36 4.91
N LEU A 83 10.13 15.85 4.90
CA LEU A 83 11.32 16.70 4.90
C LEU A 83 11.40 17.58 3.65
N LEU A 84 11.06 17.06 2.46
CA LEU A 84 11.00 17.87 1.24
C LEU A 84 9.98 19.01 1.39
N PHE A 85 8.77 18.71 1.88
CA PHE A 85 7.75 19.74 2.13
C PHE A 85 8.22 20.80 3.13
N THR A 86 8.92 20.40 4.20
CA THR A 86 9.50 21.31 5.19
C THR A 86 10.56 22.23 4.59
N VAL A 87 11.44 21.71 3.74
CA VAL A 87 12.46 22.53 3.06
C VAL A 87 11.81 23.52 2.09
N VAL A 88 10.88 23.03 1.25
CA VAL A 88 10.25 23.80 0.18
C VAL A 88 9.34 24.92 0.71
N SER A 89 8.61 24.67 1.80
CA SER A 89 7.74 25.69 2.42
C SER A 89 8.51 26.90 2.95
N ASN A 90 9.82 26.77 3.15
CA ASN A 90 10.69 27.82 3.67
C ASN A 90 11.61 28.43 2.59
N GLN A 91 11.34 28.21 1.30
CA GLN A 91 12.09 28.78 0.18
C GLN A 91 11.56 30.16 -0.27
N GLY A 92 10.64 30.76 0.48
CA GLY A 92 10.04 32.06 0.13
C GLY A 92 9.12 31.99 -1.10
N LEU A 93 8.56 30.82 -1.39
CA LEU A 93 7.61 30.61 -2.48
C LEU A 93 6.22 31.12 -2.10
N SER A 94 5.53 31.74 -3.04
CA SER A 94 4.11 32.07 -2.89
C SER A 94 3.24 30.79 -2.81
N THR A 95 2.03 30.91 -2.29
CA THR A 95 1.04 29.80 -2.27
C THR A 95 0.79 29.25 -3.67
N ASP A 96 0.81 30.11 -4.70
CA ASP A 96 0.73 29.73 -6.11
C ASP A 96 1.93 28.88 -6.51
N GLU A 97 3.15 29.35 -6.32
CA GLU A 97 4.36 28.61 -6.68
C GLU A 97 4.46 27.27 -5.94
N LEU A 98 4.10 27.23 -4.64
CA LEU A 98 4.01 25.99 -3.87
C LEU A 98 2.99 25.01 -4.47
N THR A 99 1.81 25.51 -4.84
CA THR A 99 0.76 24.70 -5.45
C THR A 99 1.21 24.10 -6.77
N GLN A 100 1.83 24.91 -7.62
CA GLN A 100 2.34 24.47 -8.93
C GLN A 100 3.48 23.47 -8.79
N SER A 101 4.29 23.58 -7.74
CA SER A 101 5.43 22.71 -7.51
C SER A 101 5.02 21.38 -6.88
N LEU A 102 4.02 21.37 -5.98
CA LEU A 102 3.65 20.20 -5.15
C LEU A 102 2.43 19.42 -5.67
N TYR A 103 1.82 19.82 -6.80
CA TYR A 103 0.54 19.27 -7.25
C TYR A 103 0.53 17.76 -7.54
N ASP A 104 1.65 17.12 -7.79
CA ASP A 104 1.71 15.68 -8.03
C ASP A 104 2.17 14.90 -6.81
N LEU A 105 2.68 15.58 -5.77
CA LEU A 105 3.22 14.94 -4.58
C LEU A 105 2.12 14.61 -3.57
N PRO A 106 2.07 13.36 -3.06
CA PRO A 106 1.15 12.98 -2.00
C PRO A 106 1.63 13.52 -0.65
N THR A 107 0.69 13.91 0.20
CA THR A 107 0.97 14.20 1.62
C THR A 107 1.04 12.94 2.47
N ILE A 108 0.46 11.83 1.98
CA ILE A 108 0.45 10.50 2.60
C ILE A 108 0.50 9.38 1.54
N ARG A 109 1.31 8.34 1.79
CA ARG A 109 1.60 7.23 0.87
C ARG A 109 0.65 6.04 0.97
N TYR A 110 -0.63 6.28 1.25
CA TYR A 110 -1.59 5.20 1.15
C TYR A 110 -1.68 4.70 -0.30
N GLY A 111 -1.56 3.39 -0.52
CA GLY A 111 -1.45 2.81 -1.87
C GLY A 111 -2.55 3.29 -2.83
N TYR A 112 -3.76 3.48 -2.31
CA TYR A 112 -4.91 3.95 -3.08
C TYR A 112 -4.78 5.40 -3.57
N THR A 113 -3.79 6.19 -3.14
CA THR A 113 -3.55 7.56 -3.67
C THR A 113 -2.63 7.57 -4.90
N LYS A 114 -1.90 6.48 -5.19
CA LYS A 114 -1.02 6.35 -6.36
C LYS A 114 -1.70 6.69 -7.70
N PRO A 115 -2.99 6.33 -7.96
CA PRO A 115 -3.66 6.69 -9.21
C PRO A 115 -3.77 8.19 -9.48
N VAL A 116 -3.67 9.05 -8.47
CA VAL A 116 -3.79 10.52 -8.58
C VAL A 116 -2.53 11.29 -8.19
N SER A 117 -1.47 10.60 -7.77
CA SER A 117 -0.22 11.21 -7.31
C SER A 117 1.00 10.54 -7.95
N ASN A 118 2.19 11.09 -7.67
CA ASN A 118 3.48 10.60 -8.12
C ASN A 118 4.34 10.32 -6.88
N PHE A 119 4.60 9.04 -6.63
CA PHE A 119 5.43 8.61 -5.51
C PHE A 119 6.89 8.56 -5.98
N GLU A 120 7.76 9.29 -5.31
CA GLU A 120 9.20 9.19 -5.51
C GLU A 120 9.78 8.13 -4.57
N TYR A 121 10.74 7.34 -5.02
CA TYR A 121 11.31 6.27 -4.22
C TYR A 121 12.83 6.35 -4.24
N GLY A 122 13.45 5.72 -3.25
CA GLY A 122 14.90 5.77 -3.06
C GLY A 122 15.32 6.82 -2.03
N ARG A 123 16.64 7.04 -1.95
CA ARG A 123 17.27 7.81 -0.87
C ARG A 123 17.28 9.33 -1.09
N THR A 124 16.91 9.82 -2.26
CA THR A 124 16.90 11.25 -2.58
C THR A 124 15.49 11.77 -2.86
N ARG A 125 15.31 13.09 -2.69
CA ARG A 125 14.12 13.83 -3.14
C ARG A 125 14.56 15.12 -3.80
N SER A 126 13.76 15.62 -4.74
CA SER A 126 14.09 16.85 -5.44
C SER A 126 12.84 17.59 -5.89
N LEU A 127 12.85 18.91 -5.82
CA LEU A 127 11.77 19.73 -6.36
C LEU A 127 12.29 20.96 -7.07
N TYR A 128 11.74 21.24 -8.25
CA TYR A 128 11.97 22.51 -8.93
C TYR A 128 11.19 23.62 -8.24
N ILE A 129 11.87 24.69 -7.85
CA ILE A 129 11.28 25.82 -7.12
C ILE A 129 11.29 27.11 -7.96
N GLY A 130 11.56 27.02 -9.26
CA GLY A 130 11.56 28.16 -10.18
C GLY A 130 12.94 28.79 -10.37
N LYS A 131 13.05 29.71 -11.34
CA LYS A 131 14.26 30.50 -11.62
C LYS A 131 15.53 29.64 -11.81
N GLY A 132 15.40 28.44 -12.38
CA GLY A 132 16.53 27.51 -12.56
C GLY A 132 17.01 26.84 -11.27
N LYS A 133 16.31 26.97 -10.14
CA LYS A 133 16.70 26.40 -8.85
C LYS A 133 15.95 25.10 -8.55
N VAL A 134 16.69 24.11 -8.04
CA VAL A 134 16.15 22.83 -7.58
C VAL A 134 16.56 22.61 -6.14
N VAL A 135 15.61 22.32 -5.25
CA VAL A 135 15.91 21.77 -3.93
C VAL A 135 16.34 20.32 -4.11
N ALA A 136 17.49 19.96 -3.56
CA ALA A 136 18.05 18.61 -3.61
C ALA A 136 18.23 18.07 -2.18
N LEU A 137 17.50 17.02 -1.83
CA LEU A 137 17.53 16.39 -0.51
C LEU A 137 18.26 15.05 -0.59
N LEU A 138 19.35 14.90 0.17
CA LEU A 138 20.25 13.75 0.15
C LEU A 138 20.48 13.19 1.56
N PRO A 139 20.78 11.89 1.72
CA PRO A 139 21.26 11.36 2.98
C PRO A 139 22.57 12.01 3.39
N LYS A 140 22.74 12.23 4.69
CA LYS A 140 24.03 12.57 5.29
C LYS A 140 24.95 11.34 5.28
N GLY A 141 26.26 11.57 5.14
CA GLY A 141 27.28 10.52 5.23
C GLY A 141 27.56 9.74 3.94
N LEU A 142 27.02 10.20 2.80
CA LEU A 142 27.45 9.68 1.49
C LEU A 142 28.94 9.95 1.25
N SER A 143 29.63 9.03 0.58
CA SER A 143 30.95 9.31 0.02
C SER A 143 30.87 10.42 -1.04
N GLU A 144 32.01 11.03 -1.39
CA GLU A 144 32.05 12.12 -2.37
C GLU A 144 31.52 11.67 -3.74
N THR A 145 31.91 10.47 -4.20
CA THR A 145 31.45 9.91 -5.47
C THR A 145 29.96 9.57 -5.46
N GLU A 146 29.44 8.97 -4.37
CA GLU A 146 28.00 8.73 -4.22
C GLU A 146 27.20 10.03 -4.20
N ARG A 147 27.72 11.05 -3.50
CA ARG A 147 27.09 12.37 -3.44
C ARG A 147 27.01 12.99 -4.83
N LEU A 148 28.08 12.92 -5.61
CA LEU A 148 28.11 13.42 -6.99
C LEU A 148 27.11 12.67 -7.88
N ASP A 149 27.07 11.34 -7.81
CA ASP A 149 26.11 10.53 -8.58
C ASP A 149 24.65 10.90 -8.26
N GLU A 150 24.32 11.12 -6.97
CA GLU A 150 22.97 11.51 -6.55
C GLU A 150 22.60 12.94 -6.99
N LEU A 151 23.55 13.88 -6.96
CA LEU A 151 23.33 15.24 -7.44
C LEU A 151 23.17 15.29 -8.97
N ALA A 152 24.00 14.52 -9.70
CA ALA A 152 23.88 14.32 -11.13
C ALA A 152 22.52 13.72 -11.50
N HIS A 153 22.09 12.69 -10.78
CA HIS A 153 20.76 12.10 -10.94
C HIS A 153 19.62 13.13 -10.80
N ILE A 154 19.68 13.98 -9.77
CA ILE A 154 18.69 15.04 -9.55
C ILE A 154 18.72 16.06 -10.71
N ALA A 155 19.91 16.44 -11.17
CA ALA A 155 20.07 17.39 -12.26
C ALA A 155 19.56 16.84 -13.61
N ASP A 156 19.85 15.57 -13.91
CA ASP A 156 19.37 14.89 -15.13
C ASP A 156 17.84 14.71 -15.09
N LYS A 157 17.28 14.30 -13.94
CA LYS A 157 15.82 14.24 -13.71
C LYS A 157 15.17 15.60 -13.96
N HIS A 158 15.82 16.69 -13.54
CA HIS A 158 15.33 18.04 -13.78
C HIS A 158 15.42 18.44 -15.25
N ARG A 159 16.58 18.21 -15.90
CA ARG A 159 16.78 18.44 -17.34
C ARG A 159 15.70 17.73 -18.16
N LYS A 160 15.36 16.49 -17.80
CA LYS A 160 14.27 15.74 -18.42
C LYS A 160 12.90 16.37 -18.17
N ASN A 161 12.60 16.82 -16.94
CA ASN A 161 11.29 17.38 -16.62
C ASN A 161 11.02 18.75 -17.28
N ILE A 162 12.04 19.61 -17.41
CA ILE A 162 11.85 20.99 -17.90
C ILE A 162 12.50 21.29 -19.26
N GLY A 163 13.36 20.39 -19.75
CA GLY A 163 14.09 20.51 -21.01
C GLY A 163 15.37 21.35 -20.93
N GLN A 164 15.79 21.77 -19.74
CA GLN A 164 16.93 22.66 -19.50
C GLN A 164 17.72 22.19 -18.28
N ILE A 165 19.05 22.34 -18.33
CA ILE A 165 19.92 22.09 -17.18
C ILE A 165 19.55 23.08 -16.07
N PRO A 166 19.40 22.65 -14.80
CA PRO A 166 19.19 23.60 -13.71
C PRO A 166 20.35 24.59 -13.62
N THR A 167 20.12 25.79 -13.11
CA THR A 167 21.19 26.72 -12.80
C THR A 167 21.83 26.36 -11.46
N PHE A 168 21.01 26.07 -10.45
CA PHE A 168 21.49 25.82 -9.08
C PHE A 168 20.78 24.64 -8.42
N LEU A 169 21.54 23.89 -7.63
CA LEU A 169 21.00 22.94 -6.65
C LEU A 169 21.14 23.54 -5.24
N GLU A 170 20.01 23.76 -4.56
CA GLU A 170 19.97 24.07 -3.14
C GLU A 170 20.01 22.77 -2.35
N VAL A 171 21.19 22.42 -1.83
CA VAL A 171 21.47 21.09 -1.29
C VAL A 171 21.16 21.02 0.20
N PHE A 172 20.42 19.99 0.60
CA PHE A 172 20.09 19.67 1.97
C PHE A 172 20.49 18.22 2.27
N GLU A 173 21.20 18.03 3.37
CA GLU A 173 21.49 16.70 3.90
C GLU A 173 20.53 16.36 5.04
N TYR A 174 20.12 15.10 5.12
CA TYR A 174 19.23 14.62 6.16
C TYR A 174 19.75 13.38 6.89
N GLU A 175 19.34 13.25 8.13
CA GLU A 175 19.47 12.04 8.96
C GLU A 175 18.13 11.81 9.67
N ILE A 176 17.46 10.68 9.42
CA ILE A 176 16.13 10.37 9.99
C ILE A 176 16.29 9.35 11.12
N ASN A 177 15.73 9.66 12.29
CA ASN A 177 15.55 8.70 13.38
C ASN A 177 14.05 8.38 13.53
N PRO A 178 13.56 7.29 12.90
CA PRO A 178 12.14 6.98 12.90
C PRO A 178 11.63 6.55 14.28
N GLU A 179 12.47 5.93 15.12
CA GLU A 179 12.11 5.48 16.47
C GLU A 179 11.88 6.65 17.42
N GLN A 180 12.76 7.66 17.33
CA GLN A 180 12.66 8.88 18.13
C GLN A 180 11.74 9.94 17.48
N LYS A 181 11.15 9.64 16.32
CA LYS A 181 10.26 10.52 15.55
C LYS A 181 10.84 11.91 15.30
N PHE A 182 12.12 12.00 14.95
CA PHE A 182 12.69 13.25 14.45
C PHE A 182 13.69 13.02 13.32
N ALA A 183 14.07 14.11 12.65
CA ALA A 183 15.18 14.14 11.72
C ALA A 183 16.06 15.37 11.94
N GLN A 184 17.28 15.30 11.43
CA GLN A 184 18.20 16.42 11.30
C GLN A 184 18.24 16.84 9.83
N LEU A 185 18.17 18.14 9.57
CA LEU A 185 18.33 18.75 8.25
C LEU A 185 19.45 19.79 8.29
N THR A 186 20.39 19.71 7.34
CA THR A 186 21.50 20.66 7.23
C THR A 186 21.55 21.20 5.80
N ARG A 187 21.39 22.52 5.64
CA ARG A 187 21.62 23.19 4.35
C ARG A 187 23.11 23.23 4.05
N LYS A 188 23.49 22.83 2.84
CA LYS A 188 24.85 22.88 2.33
C LYS A 188 25.00 24.02 1.31
N GLU A 189 26.23 24.21 0.85
CA GLU A 189 26.52 25.21 -0.17
C GLU A 189 25.69 24.95 -1.42
N VAL A 190 25.20 26.05 -2.01
CA VAL A 190 24.48 25.98 -3.28
C VAL A 190 25.46 25.53 -4.36
N LEU A 191 25.11 24.47 -5.08
CA LEU A 191 25.93 23.96 -6.16
C LEU A 191 25.50 24.61 -7.48
N ASP A 192 26.46 25.14 -8.23
CA ASP A 192 26.26 25.47 -9.64
C ASP A 192 26.08 24.17 -10.43
N ALA A 193 24.86 23.92 -10.88
CA ALA A 193 24.52 22.67 -11.52
C ALA A 193 25.14 22.52 -12.91
N GLN A 194 25.61 23.60 -13.55
CA GLN A 194 26.34 23.52 -14.82
C GLN A 194 27.66 22.76 -14.66
N LYS A 195 28.27 22.79 -13.47
CA LYS A 195 29.48 22.01 -13.17
C LYS A 195 29.27 20.50 -13.28
N LEU A 196 28.03 20.03 -13.08
CA LEU A 196 27.67 18.62 -13.26
C LEU A 196 27.55 18.23 -14.74
N PHE A 197 27.67 19.15 -15.69
CA PHE A 197 27.59 18.89 -17.13
C PHE A 197 28.86 19.32 -17.87
N ILE A 198 29.96 19.55 -17.14
CA ILE A 198 31.27 19.78 -17.76
C ILE A 198 31.76 18.45 -18.33
N LYS A 199 32.08 18.45 -19.62
CA LYS A 199 32.56 17.27 -20.33
C LYS A 199 33.86 16.74 -19.70
N GLY A 200 33.87 15.46 -19.36
CA GLY A 200 35.03 14.78 -18.76
C GLY A 200 35.16 14.99 -17.26
N GLU A 201 34.24 15.70 -16.63
CA GLU A 201 34.21 15.92 -15.18
C GLU A 201 32.91 15.36 -14.58
N ASN A 202 32.93 15.01 -13.29
CA ASN A 202 31.74 14.57 -12.54
C ASN A 202 30.95 13.45 -13.26
N GLY A 203 31.68 12.59 -13.98
CA GLY A 203 31.12 11.48 -14.76
C GLY A 203 30.30 11.89 -15.98
N TYR A 204 30.23 13.17 -16.40
CA TYR A 204 29.48 13.57 -17.60
C TYR A 204 30.34 13.59 -18.86
N TYR A 205 29.83 13.01 -19.94
CA TYR A 205 30.46 13.08 -21.25
C TYR A 205 29.46 13.51 -22.31
N GLU A 206 29.88 14.38 -23.21
CA GLU A 206 29.09 14.83 -24.36
C GLU A 206 29.94 14.78 -25.65
N ALA A 207 29.36 14.22 -26.71
CA ALA A 207 30.04 14.01 -27.98
C ALA A 207 29.14 14.33 -29.17
N GLN A 208 29.73 14.83 -30.25
CA GLN A 208 29.08 14.97 -31.54
C GLN A 208 29.34 13.72 -32.38
N ILE A 209 28.28 13.00 -32.71
CA ILE A 209 28.30 11.75 -33.45
C ILE A 209 28.02 12.04 -34.92
N LYS A 210 29.01 11.76 -35.76
CA LYS A 210 28.91 11.81 -37.23
C LYS A 210 29.39 10.52 -37.90
N SER A 211 29.97 9.61 -37.13
CA SER A 211 30.63 8.41 -37.61
C SER A 211 30.58 7.30 -36.56
N LEU A 212 30.93 6.09 -36.99
CA LEU A 212 31.02 4.92 -36.14
C LEU A 212 32.06 5.11 -35.01
N GLU A 213 33.22 5.67 -35.34
CA GLU A 213 34.29 5.95 -34.38
C GLU A 213 33.81 6.89 -33.27
N ASN A 214 33.11 7.98 -33.63
CA ASN A 214 32.59 8.91 -32.61
C ASN A 214 31.58 8.24 -31.67
N LEU A 215 30.76 7.34 -32.19
CA LEU A 215 29.80 6.60 -31.37
C LEU A 215 30.51 5.60 -30.44
N GLN A 216 31.50 4.86 -30.95
CA GLN A 216 32.30 3.93 -30.15
C GLN A 216 33.02 4.66 -29.03
N ASP A 217 33.65 5.80 -29.31
CA ASP A 217 34.33 6.63 -28.31
C ASP A 217 33.36 7.11 -27.23
N PHE A 218 32.15 7.50 -27.61
CA PHE A 218 31.12 7.90 -26.65
C PHE A 218 30.69 6.74 -25.75
N LEU A 219 30.40 5.56 -26.32
CA LEU A 219 29.97 4.37 -25.58
C LEU A 219 31.08 3.85 -24.65
N ASN A 220 32.35 4.05 -24.99
CA ASN A 220 33.47 3.67 -24.12
C ASN A 220 33.62 4.57 -22.87
N GLN A 221 32.97 5.74 -22.86
CA GLN A 221 33.05 6.72 -21.76
C GLN A 221 31.76 6.81 -20.94
N VAL A 222 30.67 6.22 -21.43
CA VAL A 222 29.33 6.39 -20.88
C VAL A 222 28.71 5.05 -20.59
N GLU A 223 28.11 4.95 -19.41
CA GLU A 223 27.34 3.80 -18.95
C GLU A 223 25.83 4.05 -19.03
N ASP A 224 25.39 5.31 -18.90
CA ASP A 224 23.97 5.74 -18.93
C ASP A 224 23.78 6.90 -19.91
N VAL A 225 23.00 6.71 -20.98
CA VAL A 225 22.64 7.82 -21.90
C VAL A 225 21.55 8.71 -21.28
N THR A 226 21.84 10.01 -21.14
CA THR A 226 20.92 10.98 -20.50
C THR A 226 20.38 12.04 -21.45
N TYR A 227 20.98 12.22 -22.62
CA TYR A 227 20.63 13.28 -23.55
C TYR A 227 20.96 12.94 -25.01
N ALA A 228 20.09 13.34 -25.93
CA ALA A 228 20.40 13.39 -27.35
C ALA A 228 19.76 14.60 -28.04
N GLN A 229 20.46 15.21 -29.00
CA GLN A 229 19.96 16.35 -29.78
C GLN A 229 20.43 16.29 -31.24
N VAL A 230 19.51 16.50 -32.18
CA VAL A 230 19.84 16.66 -33.59
C VAL A 230 20.39 18.07 -33.83
N LYS A 231 21.59 18.14 -34.41
CA LYS A 231 22.25 19.38 -34.82
C LYS A 231 22.76 19.25 -36.25
N GLY A 232 21.96 19.71 -37.21
CA GLY A 232 22.23 19.48 -38.64
C GLY A 232 22.20 17.99 -38.97
N SER A 233 23.21 17.49 -39.67
CA SER A 233 23.38 16.07 -40.02
C SER A 233 24.11 15.25 -38.94
N SER A 234 24.16 15.74 -37.70
CA SER A 234 24.87 15.11 -36.60
C SER A 234 23.99 14.99 -35.36
N LEU A 235 24.35 14.03 -34.51
CA LEU A 235 23.70 13.81 -33.21
C LEU A 235 24.63 14.24 -32.09
N ILE A 236 24.21 15.13 -31.21
CA ILE A 236 24.89 15.36 -29.93
C ILE A 236 24.35 14.34 -28.95
N LEU A 237 25.22 13.54 -28.34
CA LEU A 237 24.88 12.60 -27.27
C LEU A 237 25.53 13.05 -25.97
N GLY A 238 24.77 12.98 -24.88
CA GLY A 238 25.24 13.20 -23.51
C GLY A 238 24.91 12.01 -22.62
N GLY A 239 25.81 11.65 -21.72
CA GLY A 239 25.63 10.53 -20.81
C GLY A 239 26.54 10.57 -19.59
N ARG A 240 26.37 9.58 -18.72
CA ARG A 240 27.04 9.45 -17.43
C ARG A 240 27.88 8.19 -17.34
N GLN A 241 29.04 8.30 -16.72
CA GLN A 241 29.75 7.23 -16.03
C GLN A 241 29.43 7.34 -14.54
N LEU A 242 28.97 6.26 -13.89
CA LEU A 242 28.69 6.28 -12.46
C LEU A 242 30.01 6.20 -11.68
N LEU A 243 30.22 7.12 -10.74
CA LEU A 243 31.49 7.24 -10.02
C LEU A 243 31.55 6.34 -8.79
N SER A 244 30.39 6.02 -8.20
CA SER A 244 30.31 5.26 -6.95
C SER A 244 30.27 3.75 -7.13
N ARG A 245 30.07 3.27 -8.35
CA ARG A 245 29.88 1.84 -8.65
C ARG A 245 30.01 1.55 -10.13
N ASP A 246 30.30 0.28 -10.43
CA ASP A 246 30.20 -0.25 -11.79
C ASP A 246 28.73 -0.25 -12.25
N TYR A 247 28.51 0.07 -13.53
CA TYR A 247 27.21 -0.01 -14.18
C TYR A 247 27.34 -0.80 -15.47
N GLN A 248 26.37 -1.68 -15.74
CA GLN A 248 26.41 -2.46 -16.97
C GLN A 248 25.74 -1.71 -18.12
N GLY A 249 26.54 -0.94 -18.86
CA GLY A 249 26.12 -0.26 -20.09
C GLY A 249 25.91 -1.21 -21.28
N ILE A 250 25.76 -0.62 -22.48
CA ILE A 250 25.68 -1.35 -23.75
C ILE A 250 26.87 -0.99 -24.66
N ASP A 251 27.16 -1.85 -25.62
CA ASP A 251 28.24 -1.64 -26.59
C ASP A 251 27.73 -1.20 -27.97
N LEU A 252 28.66 -1.04 -28.92
CA LEU A 252 28.35 -0.65 -30.30
C LEU A 252 27.54 -1.72 -31.04
N GLU A 253 27.82 -3.00 -30.79
CA GLU A 253 27.11 -4.12 -31.39
C GLU A 253 25.63 -4.12 -30.96
N ASP A 254 25.36 -3.81 -29.70
CA ASP A 254 24.02 -3.67 -29.15
C ASP A 254 23.23 -2.54 -29.84
N VAL A 255 23.82 -1.35 -29.95
CA VAL A 255 23.18 -0.20 -30.63
C VAL A 255 22.91 -0.52 -32.10
N ALA A 256 23.87 -1.16 -32.78
CA ALA A 256 23.70 -1.61 -34.16
C ALA A 256 22.58 -2.64 -34.29
N ALA A 257 22.49 -3.63 -33.39
CA ALA A 257 21.45 -4.65 -33.39
C ALA A 257 20.05 -4.02 -33.29
N ILE A 258 19.87 -3.05 -32.39
CA ILE A 258 18.60 -2.32 -32.23
C ILE A 258 18.29 -1.52 -33.50
N TRP A 259 19.24 -0.75 -34.02
CA TRP A 259 19.03 0.10 -35.20
C TRP A 259 18.71 -0.73 -36.46
N GLN A 260 19.46 -1.79 -36.74
CA GLN A 260 19.25 -2.66 -37.90
C GLN A 260 17.88 -3.34 -37.82
N SER A 261 17.49 -3.80 -36.62
CA SER A 261 16.16 -4.38 -36.36
C SER A 261 15.04 -3.37 -36.66
N GLU A 262 15.12 -2.15 -36.12
CA GLU A 262 14.14 -1.08 -36.37
C GLU A 262 14.05 -0.72 -37.86
N LYS A 263 15.19 -0.58 -38.54
CA LYS A 263 15.23 -0.24 -39.97
C LYS A 263 14.49 -1.28 -40.81
N LYS A 264 14.69 -2.57 -40.52
CA LYS A 264 14.00 -3.66 -41.23
C LYS A 264 12.50 -3.69 -40.92
N ILE A 265 12.11 -3.45 -39.68
CA ILE A 265 10.69 -3.32 -39.29
C ILE A 265 10.03 -2.19 -40.09
N GLN A 266 10.68 -1.03 -40.16
CA GLN A 266 10.16 0.12 -40.89
C GLN A 266 10.01 -0.12 -42.38
N ALA A 267 11.00 -0.75 -43.02
CA ALA A 267 10.90 -1.12 -44.43
C ALA A 267 9.67 -2.03 -44.67
N ARG A 268 9.48 -3.06 -43.83
CA ARG A 268 8.33 -3.97 -43.94
C ARG A 268 6.99 -3.28 -43.70
N LEU A 269 6.93 -2.33 -42.75
CA LEU A 269 5.72 -1.54 -42.49
C LEU A 269 5.43 -0.58 -43.64
N ALA A 270 6.43 0.09 -44.18
CA ALA A 270 6.28 1.00 -45.31
C ALA A 270 5.77 0.25 -46.56
N ASP A 271 6.32 -0.92 -46.86
CA ASP A 271 5.86 -1.78 -47.96
C ASP A 271 4.40 -2.22 -47.75
N PHE A 272 4.05 -2.62 -46.53
CA PHE A 272 2.70 -3.00 -46.17
C PHE A 272 1.71 -1.83 -46.31
N GLU A 273 2.04 -0.67 -45.74
CA GLU A 273 1.22 0.54 -45.76
C GLU A 273 1.05 1.05 -47.20
N ALA A 274 2.10 1.07 -48.02
CA ALA A 274 2.02 1.47 -49.42
C ALA A 274 1.09 0.55 -50.24
N ARG A 275 1.22 -0.77 -50.04
CA ARG A 275 0.36 -1.77 -50.70
C ARG A 275 -1.11 -1.63 -50.29
N TRP A 276 -1.38 -1.46 -49.00
CA TRP A 276 -2.75 -1.33 -48.49
C TRP A 276 -3.37 0.02 -48.80
N LEU A 277 -2.62 1.12 -48.77
CA LEU A 277 -3.10 2.44 -49.19
C LEU A 277 -3.55 2.41 -50.65
N LYS A 278 -2.74 1.78 -51.54
CA LYS A 278 -3.12 1.57 -52.93
C LYS A 278 -4.41 0.75 -53.06
N LYS A 279 -4.54 -0.35 -52.32
CA LYS A 279 -5.74 -1.20 -52.34
C LYS A 279 -6.97 -0.44 -51.82
N LEU A 280 -6.88 0.22 -50.66
CA LEU A 280 -7.98 0.97 -50.04
C LEU A 280 -8.48 2.11 -50.92
N ASN A 281 -7.59 2.84 -51.60
CA ASN A 281 -7.97 3.91 -52.52
C ASN A 281 -8.73 3.42 -53.77
N THR A 282 -8.62 2.13 -54.11
CA THR A 282 -9.34 1.51 -55.24
C THR A 282 -10.66 0.86 -54.82
N LEU A 283 -10.92 0.70 -53.51
CA LEU A 283 -12.14 0.08 -53.03
C LEU A 283 -13.33 1.08 -53.07
N PRO A 284 -14.52 0.64 -53.51
CA PRO A 284 -15.76 1.39 -53.29
C PRO A 284 -15.97 1.70 -51.79
N SER A 285 -16.59 2.84 -51.47
CA SER A 285 -16.75 3.30 -50.07
C SER A 285 -17.43 2.28 -49.14
N HIS A 286 -18.31 1.42 -49.66
CA HIS A 286 -18.98 0.38 -48.88
C HIS A 286 -18.06 -0.79 -48.49
N LEU A 287 -16.95 -1.02 -49.20
CA LEU A 287 -15.95 -2.06 -48.90
C LEU A 287 -14.76 -1.53 -48.08
N TYR A 288 -14.69 -0.22 -47.83
CA TYR A 288 -13.54 0.39 -47.17
C TYR A 288 -13.30 -0.20 -45.76
N GLN A 289 -14.37 -0.40 -44.97
CA GLN A 289 -14.27 -0.98 -43.62
C GLN A 289 -13.83 -2.44 -43.64
N GLU A 290 -14.34 -3.23 -44.60
CA GLU A 290 -13.90 -4.61 -44.81
C GLU A 290 -12.43 -4.66 -45.22
N GLY A 291 -12.00 -3.75 -46.11
CA GLY A 291 -10.60 -3.59 -46.48
C GLY A 291 -9.70 -3.27 -45.27
N LEU A 292 -10.13 -2.38 -44.37
CA LEU A 292 -9.41 -2.11 -43.13
C LEU A 292 -9.33 -3.34 -42.21
N GLN A 293 -10.39 -4.15 -42.15
CA GLN A 293 -10.40 -5.37 -41.36
C GLN A 293 -9.44 -6.42 -41.95
N GLN A 294 -9.49 -6.66 -43.26
CA GLN A 294 -8.56 -7.53 -43.96
C GLN A 294 -7.11 -7.07 -43.78
N ALA A 295 -6.85 -5.76 -43.80
CA ALA A 295 -5.52 -5.21 -43.54
C ALA A 295 -5.04 -5.58 -42.13
N ARG A 296 -5.89 -5.44 -41.11
CA ARG A 296 -5.55 -5.81 -39.73
C ARG A 296 -5.30 -7.32 -39.58
N GLU A 297 -6.09 -8.15 -40.26
CA GLU A 297 -5.92 -9.60 -40.25
C GLU A 297 -4.61 -10.00 -40.93
N GLU A 298 -4.31 -9.45 -42.10
CA GLU A 298 -3.05 -9.69 -42.81
C GLU A 298 -1.85 -9.18 -42.00
N GLN A 299 -1.95 -7.99 -41.38
CA GLN A 299 -0.89 -7.45 -40.53
C GLN A 299 -0.54 -8.41 -39.39
N ARG A 300 -1.55 -9.05 -38.77
CA ARG A 300 -1.37 -10.08 -37.74
C ARG A 300 -0.72 -11.34 -38.31
N GLN A 301 -1.17 -11.82 -39.48
CA GLN A 301 -0.60 -13.01 -40.14
C GLN A 301 0.87 -12.80 -40.51
N LEU A 302 1.22 -11.61 -41.02
CA LEU A 302 2.59 -11.24 -41.38
C LEU A 302 3.48 -10.95 -40.15
N LYS A 303 2.91 -10.98 -38.94
CA LYS A 303 3.58 -10.63 -37.69
C LYS A 303 4.27 -9.27 -37.78
N LEU A 304 3.60 -8.30 -38.39
CA LEU A 304 4.12 -6.94 -38.52
C LEU A 304 3.96 -6.21 -37.20
N VAL A 305 5.09 -6.02 -36.55
CA VAL A 305 5.23 -5.27 -35.30
C VAL A 305 5.56 -3.81 -35.59
N ASN A 306 5.38 -2.96 -34.60
CA ASN A 306 5.63 -1.53 -34.71
C ASN A 306 6.95 -1.08 -34.03
N GLY A 307 7.79 -2.04 -33.65
CA GLY A 307 9.05 -1.84 -32.94
C GLY A 307 9.64 -3.20 -32.57
N SER A 308 10.94 -3.20 -32.29
CA SER A 308 11.69 -4.39 -31.88
C SER A 308 11.26 -4.84 -30.50
N GLY A 309 11.28 -6.14 -30.25
CA GLY A 309 10.59 -6.74 -29.11
C GLY A 309 11.05 -8.14 -28.75
N PHE A 310 10.62 -8.58 -27.57
CA PHE A 310 10.81 -9.94 -27.12
C PHE A 310 9.57 -10.41 -26.37
N SER A 311 9.19 -11.68 -26.54
CA SER A 311 8.19 -12.37 -25.73
C SER A 311 8.53 -13.84 -25.53
N LEU A 312 8.02 -14.44 -24.46
CA LEU A 312 7.81 -15.88 -24.38
C LEU A 312 6.32 -16.14 -24.62
N ASP A 313 6.00 -16.67 -25.79
CA ASP A 313 4.63 -16.96 -26.20
C ASP A 313 4.28 -18.42 -25.89
N PRO A 314 3.10 -18.71 -25.29
CA PRO A 314 2.67 -20.07 -25.06
C PRO A 314 2.34 -20.79 -26.38
N GLY A 315 2.64 -22.07 -26.44
CA GLY A 315 2.27 -22.99 -27.51
C GLY A 315 1.84 -24.35 -26.96
N TYR A 316 1.30 -25.20 -27.83
CA TYR A 316 0.84 -26.54 -27.46
C TYR A 316 1.39 -27.59 -28.42
N ASP A 317 1.72 -28.76 -27.90
CA ASP A 317 1.88 -29.97 -28.69
C ASP A 317 0.49 -30.51 -29.04
N TYR A 318 -0.08 -29.98 -30.11
CA TYR A 318 -1.44 -30.29 -30.56
C TYR A 318 -1.62 -31.78 -30.85
N ARG A 319 -0.60 -32.45 -31.39
CA ARG A 319 -0.65 -33.89 -31.66
C ARG A 319 -0.73 -34.70 -30.37
N SER A 320 0.06 -34.35 -29.36
CA SER A 320 0.01 -35.01 -28.06
C SER A 320 -1.32 -34.76 -27.32
N LEU A 321 -1.88 -33.55 -27.42
CA LEU A 321 -3.20 -33.24 -26.88
C LEU A 321 -4.32 -33.98 -27.60
N GLU A 322 -4.29 -34.06 -28.93
CA GLU A 322 -5.26 -34.80 -29.73
C GLU A 322 -5.23 -36.29 -29.36
N ASN A 323 -4.04 -36.88 -29.29
CA ASN A 323 -3.85 -38.27 -28.85
C ASN A 323 -4.39 -38.50 -27.43
N PHE A 324 -4.14 -37.58 -26.50
CA PHE A 324 -4.69 -37.68 -25.15
C PHE A 324 -6.22 -37.59 -25.16
N LEU A 325 -6.81 -36.63 -25.89
CA LEU A 325 -8.25 -36.49 -26.01
C LEU A 325 -8.89 -37.78 -26.56
N SER A 326 -8.31 -38.40 -27.59
CA SER A 326 -8.77 -39.68 -28.13
C SER A 326 -8.71 -40.83 -27.13
N GLN A 327 -7.74 -40.83 -26.20
CA GLN A 327 -7.65 -41.85 -25.15
C GLN A 327 -8.76 -41.71 -24.11
N ILE A 328 -9.14 -40.48 -23.76
CA ILE A 328 -10.20 -40.23 -22.76
C ILE A 328 -11.60 -40.13 -23.37
N GLU A 329 -11.72 -40.04 -24.68
CA GLU A 329 -13.00 -39.88 -25.40
C GLU A 329 -14.04 -40.96 -25.04
N PRO A 330 -13.73 -42.27 -24.96
CA PRO A 330 -14.73 -43.28 -24.59
C PRO A 330 -15.34 -43.04 -23.20
N VAL A 331 -14.52 -42.54 -22.26
CA VAL A 331 -14.97 -42.18 -20.90
C VAL A 331 -15.87 -40.96 -20.98
N LEU A 332 -15.47 -39.92 -21.71
CA LEU A 332 -16.28 -38.71 -21.92
C LEU A 332 -17.63 -39.04 -22.57
N GLN A 333 -17.67 -39.93 -23.56
CA GLN A 333 -18.91 -40.37 -24.21
C GLN A 333 -19.84 -41.09 -23.23
N THR A 334 -19.30 -41.93 -22.33
CA THR A 334 -20.09 -42.57 -21.27
C THR A 334 -20.66 -41.53 -20.30
N LEU A 335 -19.86 -40.56 -19.88
CA LEU A 335 -20.29 -39.49 -18.97
C LEU A 335 -21.38 -38.59 -19.59
N THR A 336 -21.36 -38.35 -20.91
CA THR A 336 -22.44 -37.60 -21.59
C THR A 336 -23.81 -38.30 -21.54
N LEU A 337 -23.84 -39.62 -21.31
CA LEU A 337 -25.07 -40.40 -21.19
C LEU A 337 -25.60 -40.44 -19.74
N GLU A 338 -24.70 -40.38 -18.75
CA GLU A 338 -25.04 -40.49 -17.32
C GLU A 338 -25.49 -39.16 -16.70
N ASP A 339 -24.95 -38.02 -17.18
CA ASP A 339 -25.24 -36.69 -16.65
C ASP A 339 -25.33 -35.69 -17.82
N ALA A 340 -26.51 -35.63 -18.44
CA ALA A 340 -26.76 -34.85 -19.66
C ALA A 340 -26.60 -33.31 -19.49
N SER A 341 -26.25 -32.83 -18.28
CA SER A 341 -26.27 -31.42 -17.93
C SER A 341 -24.90 -30.71 -18.02
N ALA A 342 -23.78 -31.42 -17.82
CA ALA A 342 -22.46 -30.79 -17.69
C ALA A 342 -21.66 -30.67 -19.01
N ILE A 343 -21.69 -31.69 -19.86
CA ILE A 343 -20.95 -31.76 -21.12
C ILE A 343 -21.78 -32.43 -22.22
N THR A 344 -21.55 -32.07 -23.49
CA THR A 344 -22.27 -32.64 -24.64
C THR A 344 -21.34 -33.36 -25.62
N LYS A 345 -21.86 -34.26 -26.45
CA LYS A 345 -21.11 -34.85 -27.58
C LYS A 345 -20.54 -33.78 -28.52
N GLN A 346 -21.25 -32.65 -28.65
CA GLN A 346 -20.80 -31.53 -29.45
C GLN A 346 -19.56 -30.84 -28.84
N ASP A 347 -19.42 -30.80 -27.51
CA ASP A 347 -18.24 -30.23 -26.86
C ASP A 347 -16.99 -31.07 -27.15
N ILE A 348 -17.12 -32.41 -27.09
CA ILE A 348 -16.03 -33.35 -27.43
C ILE A 348 -15.61 -33.17 -28.89
N GLU A 349 -16.57 -33.15 -29.81
CA GLU A 349 -16.28 -33.00 -31.24
C GLU A 349 -15.66 -31.64 -31.57
N LYS A 350 -16.10 -30.55 -30.91
CA LYS A 350 -15.46 -29.24 -31.04
C LYS A 350 -14.02 -29.25 -30.53
N ALA A 351 -13.75 -29.88 -29.39
CA ALA A 351 -12.39 -30.03 -28.87
C ALA A 351 -11.50 -30.77 -29.88
N ARG A 352 -11.97 -31.88 -30.43
CA ARG A 352 -11.25 -32.67 -31.44
C ARG A 352 -10.96 -31.87 -32.71
N LEU A 353 -11.98 -31.23 -33.28
CA LEU A 353 -11.84 -30.41 -34.50
C LEU A 353 -10.96 -29.17 -34.27
N GLY A 354 -10.98 -28.60 -33.07
CA GLY A 354 -10.12 -27.49 -32.69
C GLY A 354 -8.65 -27.90 -32.67
N LEU A 355 -8.33 -28.99 -31.95
CA LEU A 355 -6.95 -29.49 -31.85
C LEU A 355 -6.37 -29.86 -33.23
N ALA A 356 -7.17 -30.47 -34.11
CA ALA A 356 -6.76 -30.79 -35.49
C ALA A 356 -6.49 -29.54 -36.37
N LYS A 357 -6.88 -28.34 -35.92
CA LYS A 357 -6.67 -27.05 -36.60
C LYS A 357 -5.72 -26.13 -35.83
N ASP A 358 -4.95 -26.66 -34.89
CA ASP A 358 -4.09 -25.90 -33.99
C ASP A 358 -4.86 -24.81 -33.20
N ASP A 359 -6.11 -25.10 -32.81
CA ASP A 359 -6.96 -24.27 -31.95
C ASP A 359 -7.27 -24.99 -30.63
N VAL A 360 -6.59 -24.58 -29.57
CA VAL A 360 -6.75 -25.17 -28.23
C VAL A 360 -8.04 -24.75 -27.53
N VAL A 361 -8.68 -23.65 -27.94
CA VAL A 361 -9.76 -23.02 -27.15
C VAL A 361 -10.93 -23.97 -26.90
N PRO A 362 -11.43 -24.74 -27.90
CA PRO A 362 -12.49 -25.71 -27.67
C PRO A 362 -12.11 -26.80 -26.64
N TYR A 363 -10.85 -27.22 -26.59
CA TYR A 363 -10.35 -28.16 -25.60
C TYR A 363 -10.33 -27.54 -24.19
N LEU A 364 -9.88 -26.30 -24.05
CA LEU A 364 -9.89 -25.58 -22.75
C LEU A 364 -11.32 -25.41 -22.21
N VAL A 365 -12.28 -25.10 -23.08
CA VAL A 365 -13.70 -25.00 -22.71
C VAL A 365 -14.23 -26.34 -22.21
N LEU A 366 -13.86 -27.45 -22.85
CA LEU A 366 -14.23 -28.78 -22.41
C LEU A 366 -13.60 -29.09 -21.03
N ALA A 367 -12.30 -28.86 -20.85
CA ALA A 367 -11.61 -29.10 -19.58
C ALA A 367 -12.18 -28.27 -18.42
N ASP A 368 -12.53 -27.00 -18.65
CA ASP A 368 -13.16 -26.13 -17.65
C ASP A 368 -14.55 -26.62 -17.24
N LYS A 369 -15.40 -27.01 -18.22
CA LYS A 369 -16.72 -27.60 -17.94
C LYS A 369 -16.60 -28.87 -17.10
N LEU A 370 -15.65 -29.74 -17.43
CA LEU A 370 -15.40 -30.97 -16.69
C LEU A 370 -14.99 -30.67 -15.24
N THR A 371 -14.04 -29.76 -15.05
CA THR A 371 -13.46 -29.43 -13.73
C THR A 371 -14.50 -28.80 -12.79
N LYS A 372 -15.41 -27.97 -13.34
CA LYS A 372 -16.49 -27.31 -12.58
C LYS A 372 -17.73 -28.16 -12.33
N SER A 373 -17.74 -29.41 -12.80
CA SER A 373 -18.89 -30.29 -12.59
C SER A 373 -19.04 -30.64 -11.11
N ASP A 374 -20.27 -30.59 -10.60
CA ASP A 374 -20.61 -31.08 -9.25
C ASP A 374 -20.47 -32.61 -9.13
N ASN A 375 -20.36 -33.32 -10.25
CA ASN A 375 -20.17 -34.76 -10.28
C ASN A 375 -18.67 -35.11 -10.09
N PRO A 376 -18.30 -35.81 -8.99
CA PRO A 376 -16.91 -36.10 -8.69
C PRO A 376 -16.19 -36.90 -9.78
N ARG A 377 -16.89 -37.79 -10.51
CA ARG A 377 -16.28 -38.56 -11.60
C ARG A 377 -15.94 -37.68 -12.79
N ILE A 378 -16.81 -36.74 -13.13
CA ILE A 378 -16.59 -35.77 -14.22
C ILE A 378 -15.45 -34.81 -13.83
N SER A 379 -15.46 -34.33 -12.58
CA SER A 379 -14.41 -33.45 -12.05
C SER A 379 -13.02 -34.10 -12.12
N VAL A 380 -12.89 -35.38 -11.75
CA VAL A 380 -11.62 -36.14 -11.89
C VAL A 380 -11.13 -36.21 -13.35
N VAL A 381 -12.04 -36.43 -14.32
CA VAL A 381 -11.67 -36.40 -15.73
C VAL A 381 -11.26 -34.98 -16.17
N GLY A 382 -11.90 -33.94 -15.63
CA GLY A 382 -11.51 -32.55 -15.81
C GLY A 382 -10.13 -32.22 -15.27
N GLU A 383 -9.77 -32.77 -14.11
CA GLU A 383 -8.42 -32.65 -13.55
C GLU A 383 -7.38 -33.33 -14.44
N LEU A 384 -7.68 -34.53 -14.98
CA LEU A 384 -6.80 -35.22 -15.94
C LEU A 384 -6.65 -34.42 -17.25
N ALA A 385 -7.74 -33.86 -17.78
CA ALA A 385 -7.71 -33.03 -18.98
C ALA A 385 -6.91 -31.73 -18.77
N SER A 386 -7.04 -31.10 -17.61
CA SER A 386 -6.26 -29.94 -17.22
C SER A 386 -4.78 -30.29 -16.99
N ALA A 387 -4.48 -31.45 -16.40
CA ALA A 387 -3.10 -31.93 -16.26
C ALA A 387 -2.45 -32.21 -17.63
N ALA A 388 -3.21 -32.73 -18.59
CA ALA A 388 -2.73 -32.92 -19.96
C ALA A 388 -2.49 -31.59 -20.69
N GLU A 389 -3.39 -30.60 -20.53
CA GLU A 389 -3.17 -29.23 -21.01
C GLU A 389 -1.82 -28.70 -20.53
N ILE A 390 -1.59 -28.73 -19.22
CA ILE A 390 -0.37 -28.27 -18.58
C ILE A 390 0.85 -29.01 -19.11
N LYS A 391 0.77 -30.35 -19.22
CA LYS A 391 1.88 -31.21 -19.64
C LYS A 391 2.31 -30.96 -21.08
N TYR A 392 1.36 -30.75 -21.98
CA TYR A 392 1.63 -30.58 -23.41
C TYR A 392 1.71 -29.12 -23.84
N ARG A 393 1.63 -28.19 -22.89
CA ARG A 393 1.90 -26.78 -23.10
C ARG A 393 3.38 -26.48 -22.94
N TYR A 394 3.89 -25.66 -23.85
CA TYR A 394 5.24 -25.11 -23.79
C TYR A 394 5.19 -23.60 -24.03
N GLN A 395 6.35 -22.96 -23.95
CA GLN A 395 6.53 -21.57 -24.38
C GLN A 395 7.75 -21.47 -25.28
N ALA A 396 7.68 -20.61 -26.28
CA ALA A 396 8.77 -20.35 -27.20
C ALA A 396 9.07 -18.85 -27.26
N ALA A 397 10.34 -18.51 -27.43
CA ALA A 397 10.75 -17.14 -27.65
C ALA A 397 10.17 -16.58 -28.94
N ARG A 398 9.69 -15.36 -28.90
CA ARG A 398 9.37 -14.55 -30.07
C ARG A 398 10.24 -13.29 -30.01
N TYR A 399 11.13 -13.16 -30.96
CA TYR A 399 11.88 -11.94 -31.20
C TYR A 399 11.14 -11.13 -32.26
N ASP A 400 10.73 -9.93 -31.89
CA ASP A 400 10.11 -9.00 -32.82
C ASP A 400 11.23 -8.17 -33.46
N GLY A 401 11.31 -8.21 -34.81
CA GLY A 401 12.42 -7.65 -35.57
C GLY A 401 13.58 -8.63 -35.75
N GLU A 402 14.78 -8.10 -35.96
CA GLU A 402 16.01 -8.90 -36.11
C GLU A 402 16.82 -8.89 -34.81
N LEU A 403 16.22 -9.32 -33.71
CA LEU A 403 16.93 -9.47 -32.43
C LEU A 403 17.24 -10.93 -32.08
N GLN A 404 16.73 -11.89 -32.85
CA GLN A 404 17.03 -13.30 -32.62
C GLN A 404 18.54 -13.55 -32.76
N GLY A 405 19.10 -14.22 -31.76
CA GLY A 405 20.51 -14.61 -31.75
C GLY A 405 21.51 -13.48 -31.53
N THR A 406 21.05 -12.27 -31.19
CA THR A 406 21.91 -11.14 -30.82
C THR A 406 22.05 -11.02 -29.31
N GLU A 407 23.10 -10.33 -28.84
CA GLU A 407 23.32 -10.10 -27.41
C GLU A 407 22.13 -9.34 -26.79
N VAL A 408 21.63 -8.30 -27.45
CA VAL A 408 20.37 -7.61 -27.09
C VAL A 408 19.21 -8.60 -26.94
N GLY A 409 19.02 -9.49 -27.92
CA GLY A 409 17.99 -10.53 -27.83
C GLY A 409 18.15 -11.43 -26.60
N MET A 410 19.38 -11.81 -26.26
CA MET A 410 19.66 -12.63 -25.08
C MET A 410 19.38 -11.89 -23.77
N VAL A 411 19.73 -10.60 -23.67
CA VAL A 411 19.41 -9.76 -22.49
C VAL A 411 17.90 -9.62 -22.30
N LEU A 412 17.15 -9.40 -23.39
CA LEU A 412 15.70 -9.34 -23.36
C LEU A 412 15.07 -10.68 -22.92
N PHE A 413 15.59 -11.79 -23.44
CA PHE A 413 15.18 -13.13 -23.00
C PHE A 413 15.48 -13.33 -21.52
N TYR A 414 16.70 -13.01 -21.10
CA TYR A 414 17.17 -13.21 -19.73
C TYR A 414 16.30 -12.47 -18.72
N THR A 415 16.14 -11.17 -18.92
CA THR A 415 15.43 -10.29 -17.99
C THR A 415 13.95 -10.61 -17.93
N ASP A 416 13.31 -10.99 -19.05
CA ASP A 416 11.94 -11.51 -19.05
C ASP A 416 11.82 -12.78 -18.22
N LEU A 417 12.66 -13.79 -18.53
CA LEU A 417 12.58 -15.07 -17.86
C LEU A 417 12.89 -14.91 -16.36
N LEU A 418 13.93 -14.18 -15.99
CA LEU A 418 14.32 -13.96 -14.60
C LEU A 418 13.22 -13.31 -13.77
N ALA A 419 12.56 -12.27 -14.30
CA ALA A 419 11.45 -11.61 -13.60
C ALA A 419 10.35 -12.61 -13.25
N LYS A 420 10.06 -13.56 -14.15
CA LYS A 420 9.09 -14.64 -13.89
C LYS A 420 9.61 -15.63 -12.87
N LEU A 421 10.87 -16.07 -12.98
CA LEU A 421 11.46 -17.00 -12.02
C LEU A 421 11.36 -16.43 -10.60
N TRP A 422 11.61 -15.13 -10.42
CA TRP A 422 11.45 -14.45 -9.14
C TRP A 422 9.98 -14.22 -8.74
N ALA A 423 9.09 -13.94 -9.69
CA ALA A 423 7.66 -13.85 -9.38
C ALA A 423 7.10 -15.21 -8.88
N LEU A 424 7.61 -16.31 -9.43
CA LEU A 424 7.24 -17.69 -9.09
C LEU A 424 7.88 -18.22 -7.81
N ASP A 425 8.89 -17.53 -7.29
CA ASP A 425 9.86 -18.11 -6.33
C ASP A 425 10.44 -19.44 -6.81
N TYR A 426 10.73 -19.52 -8.11
CA TYR A 426 11.20 -20.73 -8.75
C TYR A 426 12.52 -21.18 -8.11
N LEU A 427 12.52 -22.40 -7.56
CA LEU A 427 13.64 -22.98 -6.81
C LEU A 427 14.11 -22.10 -5.62
N SER A 428 13.21 -21.33 -5.02
CA SER A 428 13.50 -20.40 -3.93
C SER A 428 14.61 -19.39 -4.28
N THR A 429 14.64 -18.93 -5.53
CA THR A 429 15.68 -18.02 -6.03
C THR A 429 15.32 -16.55 -5.95
N THR A 430 14.12 -16.21 -5.46
CA THR A 430 13.71 -14.81 -5.28
C THR A 430 14.58 -14.14 -4.21
N PRO A 431 15.20 -12.98 -4.50
CA PRO A 431 16.15 -12.31 -3.60
C PRO A 431 15.47 -11.55 -2.44
N GLU A 432 14.55 -12.18 -1.71
CA GLU A 432 13.82 -11.55 -0.61
C GLU A 432 14.70 -11.15 0.59
N ASP A 433 15.85 -11.82 0.74
CA ASP A 433 16.84 -11.53 1.79
C ASP A 433 17.91 -10.53 1.33
N LYS A 434 18.00 -10.26 0.02
CA LYS A 434 18.98 -9.33 -0.57
C LYS A 434 18.37 -7.98 -0.91
N ILE A 435 17.09 -7.95 -1.27
CA ILE A 435 16.37 -6.74 -1.63
C ILE A 435 15.24 -6.54 -0.63
N GLN A 436 15.36 -5.49 0.19
CA GLN A 436 14.43 -5.19 1.27
C GLN A 436 13.00 -5.04 0.73
N ASP A 437 12.06 -5.76 1.35
CA ASP A 437 10.63 -5.81 1.03
C ASP A 437 10.29 -6.41 -0.35
N PHE A 438 11.27 -6.96 -1.08
CA PHE A 438 10.98 -7.72 -2.29
C PHE A 438 10.33 -9.05 -1.91
N LYS A 439 9.19 -9.34 -2.53
CA LYS A 439 8.42 -10.58 -2.32
C LYS A 439 8.04 -11.18 -3.65
N ALA A 440 8.19 -12.50 -3.76
CA ALA A 440 7.63 -13.23 -4.89
C ALA A 440 6.11 -13.00 -4.95
N LEU A 441 5.54 -13.01 -6.17
CA LEU A 441 4.09 -12.82 -6.36
C LEU A 441 3.27 -13.86 -5.57
N THR A 442 3.81 -15.08 -5.41
CA THR A 442 3.24 -16.16 -4.59
C THR A 442 3.15 -15.85 -3.10
N LYS A 443 3.94 -14.88 -2.61
CA LYS A 443 4.00 -14.46 -1.20
C LYS A 443 3.43 -13.06 -0.97
N VAL A 444 2.94 -12.39 -2.02
CA VAL A 444 2.29 -11.08 -1.90
C VAL A 444 0.95 -11.27 -1.19
N LYS A 445 0.85 -10.72 0.01
CA LYS A 445 -0.37 -10.74 0.82
C LYS A 445 -1.28 -9.61 0.39
N ILE A 446 -2.51 -9.97 0.03
CA ILE A 446 -3.60 -9.03 -0.24
C ILE A 446 -4.84 -9.49 0.53
N SER A 447 -5.73 -8.56 0.79
CA SER A 447 -6.95 -8.85 1.53
C SER A 447 -7.96 -9.66 0.70
N SER A 448 -8.76 -10.45 1.41
CA SER A 448 -9.93 -11.17 0.89
C SER A 448 -10.96 -10.29 0.18
N ILE A 449 -10.92 -8.96 0.32
CA ILE A 449 -11.74 -8.06 -0.52
C ILE A 449 -11.46 -8.25 -2.03
N TYR A 450 -10.28 -8.76 -2.38
CA TYR A 450 -9.85 -9.01 -3.76
C TYR A 450 -10.01 -10.47 -4.19
N GLU A 451 -10.55 -11.36 -3.34
CA GLU A 451 -10.62 -12.80 -3.63
C GLU A 451 -11.33 -13.09 -4.97
N GLN A 452 -12.51 -12.51 -5.20
CA GLN A 452 -13.22 -12.73 -6.44
C GLN A 452 -12.46 -12.18 -7.65
N GLU A 453 -11.81 -11.02 -7.51
CA GLU A 453 -11.00 -10.46 -8.59
C GLU A 453 -9.88 -11.42 -8.99
N GLU A 454 -9.19 -12.01 -8.01
CA GLU A 454 -8.13 -13.00 -8.23
C GLU A 454 -8.66 -14.30 -8.84
N GLN A 455 -9.88 -14.71 -8.51
CA GLN A 455 -10.55 -15.85 -9.14
C GLN A 455 -10.97 -15.57 -10.59
N GLU A 456 -11.39 -14.34 -10.90
CA GLU A 456 -11.77 -13.91 -12.25
C GLU A 456 -10.55 -13.64 -13.15
N LEU A 457 -9.41 -13.30 -12.55
CA LEU A 457 -8.17 -12.89 -13.21
C LEU A 457 -6.95 -13.71 -12.75
N PRO A 458 -6.98 -15.06 -12.85
CA PRO A 458 -5.93 -15.91 -12.26
C PRO A 458 -4.61 -15.88 -13.05
N TYR A 459 -4.64 -15.45 -14.31
CA TYR A 459 -3.44 -15.36 -15.15
C TYR A 459 -3.02 -13.92 -15.31
N THR A 460 -1.73 -13.67 -15.10
CA THR A 460 -1.11 -12.35 -15.28
C THR A 460 0.05 -12.49 -16.23
N ARG A 461 0.04 -11.70 -17.30
CA ARG A 461 1.18 -11.58 -18.21
C ARG A 461 1.99 -10.33 -17.82
N LEU A 462 3.31 -10.49 -17.71
CA LEU A 462 4.24 -9.43 -17.28
C LEU A 462 5.05 -8.95 -18.48
N TRP A 463 5.17 -7.64 -18.67
CA TRP A 463 5.96 -7.06 -19.76
C TRP A 463 6.88 -5.95 -19.27
N PHE A 464 8.10 -5.89 -19.82
CA PHE A 464 8.97 -4.74 -19.69
C PHE A 464 8.71 -3.77 -20.83
N GLY A 465 8.54 -2.50 -20.53
CA GLY A 465 8.42 -1.49 -21.55
C GLY A 465 8.86 -0.12 -21.04
N VAL A 466 8.63 0.86 -21.88
CA VAL A 466 8.98 2.25 -21.62
C VAL A 466 8.16 2.83 -20.46
N GLN A 467 8.85 3.55 -19.59
CA GLN A 467 8.29 4.31 -18.50
C GLN A 467 8.09 5.76 -18.95
N ASP A 468 6.84 6.23 -18.95
CA ASP A 468 6.54 7.58 -19.44
C ASP A 468 7.26 8.69 -18.66
N LYS A 469 7.42 8.51 -17.34
CA LYS A 469 8.19 9.42 -16.49
C LYS A 469 9.71 9.34 -16.73
N GLY A 470 10.20 8.41 -17.54
CA GLY A 470 11.62 8.14 -17.74
C GLY A 470 12.30 8.96 -18.84
N PHE A 471 11.54 9.63 -19.71
CA PHE A 471 12.10 10.44 -20.79
C PHE A 471 11.19 11.62 -21.15
N GLN A 472 11.69 12.58 -21.93
CA GLN A 472 10.93 13.70 -22.49
C GLN A 472 11.53 14.16 -23.83
N VAL A 473 10.67 14.55 -24.77
CA VAL A 473 11.08 15.24 -25.99
C VAL A 473 11.07 16.75 -25.75
N ALA A 474 12.19 17.42 -25.99
CA ALA A 474 12.43 18.82 -25.71
C ALA A 474 12.89 19.58 -26.97
N ASN A 475 13.11 20.90 -26.83
CA ASN A 475 13.66 21.75 -27.89
C ASN A 475 12.91 21.62 -29.24
N GLN A 476 11.57 21.73 -29.20
CA GLN A 476 10.71 21.64 -30.39
C GLN A 476 10.91 20.32 -31.18
N GLY A 477 11.11 19.21 -30.47
CA GLY A 477 11.30 17.91 -31.12
C GLY A 477 12.73 17.60 -31.51
N LYS A 478 13.67 18.54 -31.36
CA LYS A 478 15.07 18.37 -31.76
C LYS A 478 15.94 17.72 -30.71
N SER A 479 15.41 17.42 -29.53
CA SER A 479 16.14 16.66 -28.50
C SER A 479 15.25 15.72 -27.72
N ILE A 480 15.83 14.63 -27.24
CA ILE A 480 15.26 13.72 -26.24
C ILE A 480 16.16 13.71 -25.00
N VAL A 481 15.56 13.74 -23.82
CA VAL A 481 16.27 13.74 -22.54
C VAL A 481 15.74 12.61 -21.69
N PHE A 482 16.62 11.89 -21.00
CA PHE A 482 16.29 10.74 -20.17
C PHE A 482 16.50 11.05 -18.69
N GLY A 483 15.71 10.40 -17.84
CA GLY A 483 16.05 10.20 -16.45
C GLY A 483 16.77 8.87 -16.29
N ARG A 484 17.23 8.60 -15.07
CA ARG A 484 17.97 7.37 -14.73
C ARG A 484 17.26 6.09 -15.16
N ASN A 485 15.95 6.01 -14.93
CA ASN A 485 15.12 4.87 -15.34
C ASN A 485 14.16 5.25 -16.47
N ALA A 486 14.27 4.55 -17.59
CA ALA A 486 13.33 4.58 -18.71
C ALA A 486 12.51 3.29 -18.83
N THR A 487 12.77 2.29 -17.98
CA THR A 487 12.08 1.00 -17.98
C THR A 487 11.04 0.91 -16.88
N ARG A 488 9.94 0.22 -17.17
CA ARG A 488 8.95 -0.26 -16.21
C ARG A 488 8.55 -1.69 -16.55
N ILE A 489 8.07 -2.42 -15.56
CA ILE A 489 7.29 -3.64 -15.74
C ILE A 489 5.79 -3.28 -15.68
N TYR A 490 4.94 -3.88 -16.50
CA TYR A 490 3.49 -3.74 -16.40
C TYR A 490 2.83 -5.08 -16.68
N ALA A 491 1.54 -5.18 -16.37
CA ALA A 491 0.79 -6.38 -16.60
C ALA A 491 -0.65 -6.13 -17.01
N ALA A 492 -1.22 -7.16 -17.59
CA ALA A 492 -2.62 -7.32 -17.83
C ALA A 492 -2.96 -8.74 -17.41
N SER A 493 -4.12 -8.86 -16.80
CA SER A 493 -4.65 -10.16 -16.42
C SER A 493 -5.68 -10.60 -17.44
N SER A 494 -5.80 -11.91 -17.63
CA SER A 494 -6.69 -12.49 -18.63
C SER A 494 -7.43 -13.70 -18.07
N ASN A 495 -8.53 -14.02 -18.73
CA ASN A 495 -9.25 -15.28 -18.53
C ASN A 495 -8.86 -16.21 -19.70
N PRO A 496 -8.36 -17.43 -19.44
CA PRO A 496 -7.89 -18.34 -20.50
C PRO A 496 -9.03 -18.77 -21.44
N LEU A 497 -10.29 -18.67 -21.00
CA LEU A 497 -11.48 -18.94 -21.82
C LEU A 497 -11.82 -17.78 -22.78
N GLN A 498 -11.12 -16.64 -22.66
CA GLN A 498 -11.26 -15.46 -23.53
C GLN A 498 -9.87 -14.98 -23.98
N PRO A 499 -9.12 -15.80 -24.75
CA PRO A 499 -7.77 -15.43 -25.19
C PRO A 499 -7.81 -14.13 -26.00
N GLY A 500 -6.85 -13.24 -25.73
CA GLY A 500 -6.76 -11.93 -26.38
C GLY A 500 -7.61 -10.82 -25.75
N VAL A 501 -8.39 -11.10 -24.70
CA VAL A 501 -9.09 -10.07 -23.91
C VAL A 501 -8.31 -9.80 -22.62
N GLU A 502 -7.45 -8.79 -22.68
CA GLU A 502 -6.65 -8.35 -21.55
C GLU A 502 -7.41 -7.31 -20.69
N LYS A 503 -7.43 -7.53 -19.37
CA LYS A 503 -7.98 -6.62 -18.36
C LYS A 503 -6.85 -6.03 -17.51
N THR A 504 -7.16 -4.99 -16.74
CA THR A 504 -6.23 -4.45 -15.73
C THR A 504 -5.72 -5.56 -14.81
N ALA A 505 -4.45 -5.48 -14.41
CA ALA A 505 -3.83 -6.45 -13.51
C ALA A 505 -4.66 -6.69 -12.24
N SER A 506 -4.64 -7.94 -11.76
CA SER A 506 -5.21 -8.32 -10.47
C SER A 506 -4.51 -7.59 -9.32
N ALA A 507 -5.16 -7.47 -8.17
CA ALA A 507 -4.63 -6.75 -7.02
C ALA A 507 -3.23 -7.22 -6.57
N SER A 508 -2.96 -8.54 -6.56
CA SER A 508 -1.64 -9.07 -6.21
C SER A 508 -0.57 -8.76 -7.24
N SER A 509 -0.91 -8.91 -8.52
CA SER A 509 -0.01 -8.56 -9.62
C SER A 509 0.30 -7.08 -9.62
N GLU A 510 -0.70 -6.21 -9.40
CA GLU A 510 -0.47 -4.77 -9.26
C GLU A 510 0.40 -4.44 -8.06
N ALA A 511 0.24 -5.13 -6.92
CA ALA A 511 1.10 -4.93 -5.75
C ALA A 511 2.56 -5.35 -6.02
N PHE A 512 2.78 -6.53 -6.61
CA PHE A 512 4.12 -7.01 -6.99
C PHE A 512 4.81 -6.07 -7.98
N LEU A 513 4.10 -5.68 -9.05
CA LEU A 513 4.66 -4.87 -10.13
C LEU A 513 4.79 -3.40 -9.75
N GLY A 514 3.86 -2.90 -8.95
CA GLY A 514 3.94 -1.59 -8.34
C GLY A 514 5.25 -1.49 -7.55
N TRP A 515 5.48 -2.43 -6.63
CA TRP A 515 6.72 -2.50 -5.87
C TRP A 515 7.96 -2.57 -6.81
N TRP A 516 7.94 -3.45 -7.81
CA TRP A 516 9.08 -3.59 -8.73
C TRP A 516 9.40 -2.28 -9.45
N ASN A 517 8.38 -1.59 -9.98
CA ASN A 517 8.57 -0.31 -10.68
C ASN A 517 9.05 0.81 -9.77
N ASP A 518 8.54 0.81 -8.54
CA ASP A 518 8.89 1.79 -7.52
C ASP A 518 10.35 1.60 -7.06
N HIS A 519 10.89 0.38 -7.20
CA HIS A 519 12.22 0.00 -6.72
C HIS A 519 13.12 -0.58 -7.82
N TYR A 520 12.87 -0.22 -9.08
CA TYR A 520 13.57 -0.77 -10.24
C TYR A 520 15.09 -0.64 -10.13
N GLU A 521 15.58 0.51 -9.65
CA GLU A 521 17.03 0.73 -9.49
C GLU A 521 17.65 -0.32 -8.60
N GLU A 522 17.04 -0.66 -7.46
CA GLU A 522 17.61 -1.61 -6.52
C GLU A 522 17.62 -3.03 -7.07
N VAL A 523 16.58 -3.37 -7.83
CA VAL A 523 16.55 -4.62 -8.58
C VAL A 523 17.69 -4.66 -9.60
N ALA A 524 17.92 -3.55 -10.31
CA ALA A 524 18.98 -3.43 -11.28
C ALA A 524 20.39 -3.40 -10.66
N ARG A 525 20.57 -2.81 -9.48
CA ARG A 525 21.86 -2.89 -8.75
C ARG A 525 22.16 -4.32 -8.31
N TYR A 526 21.13 -5.09 -7.97
CA TYR A 526 21.28 -6.49 -7.60
C TYR A 526 21.57 -7.37 -8.81
N GLU A 527 20.81 -7.19 -9.90
CA GLU A 527 21.00 -7.88 -11.19
C GLU A 527 21.28 -6.85 -12.31
N PRO A 528 22.57 -6.61 -12.64
CA PRO A 528 22.99 -5.58 -13.58
C PRO A 528 22.46 -5.75 -15.01
N GLU A 529 21.97 -6.93 -15.41
CA GLU A 529 21.30 -7.05 -16.70
C GLU A 529 20.01 -6.23 -16.82
N TYR A 530 19.39 -5.84 -15.70
CA TYR A 530 18.31 -4.84 -15.74
C TYR A 530 18.85 -3.42 -15.97
N GLU A 531 20.09 -3.11 -15.62
CA GLU A 531 20.73 -1.85 -16.03
C GLU A 531 20.94 -1.84 -17.54
N ARG A 532 21.45 -2.94 -18.09
CA ARG A 532 21.58 -3.12 -19.53
C ARG A 532 20.24 -3.06 -20.26
N LEU A 533 19.18 -3.68 -19.70
CA LEU A 533 17.81 -3.56 -20.22
C LEU A 533 17.34 -2.11 -20.27
N ASN A 534 17.66 -1.32 -19.24
CA ASN A 534 17.31 0.09 -19.18
C ASN A 534 18.00 0.91 -20.28
N GLU A 535 19.27 0.63 -20.57
CA GLU A 535 19.98 1.26 -21.69
C GLU A 535 19.45 0.80 -23.05
N ILE A 536 19.16 -0.49 -23.25
CA ILE A 536 18.46 -0.99 -24.44
C ILE A 536 17.15 -0.22 -24.67
N MET A 537 16.39 0.04 -23.60
CA MET A 537 15.13 0.80 -23.65
C MET A 537 15.36 2.26 -24.07
N LYS A 538 16.38 2.93 -23.53
CA LYS A 538 16.72 4.32 -23.90
C LYS A 538 17.22 4.44 -25.34
N TRP A 539 18.05 3.52 -25.79
CA TRP A 539 18.52 3.49 -27.17
C TRP A 539 17.41 3.16 -28.16
N SER A 540 16.50 2.23 -27.81
CA SER A 540 15.28 1.99 -28.59
C SER A 540 14.41 3.24 -28.70
N LEU A 541 14.23 3.99 -27.60
CA LEU A 541 13.53 5.29 -27.60
C LEU A 541 14.23 6.33 -28.49
N LEU A 542 15.55 6.45 -28.39
CA LEU A 542 16.35 7.38 -29.18
C LEU A 542 16.22 7.10 -30.69
N ILE A 543 16.42 5.84 -31.09
CA ILE A 543 16.32 5.41 -32.49
C ILE A 543 14.90 5.64 -33.01
N SER A 544 13.89 5.27 -32.22
CA SER A 544 12.48 5.50 -32.57
C SER A 544 12.16 6.99 -32.73
N TRP A 545 12.70 7.84 -31.86
CA TRP A 545 12.55 9.31 -31.95
C TRP A 545 13.19 9.88 -33.23
N LEU A 546 14.41 9.43 -33.58
CA LEU A 546 15.06 9.84 -34.83
C LEU A 546 14.26 9.43 -36.05
N ASN A 547 13.74 8.20 -36.05
CA ASN A 547 12.96 7.68 -37.17
C ASN A 547 11.62 8.41 -37.36
N GLU A 548 10.89 8.69 -36.28
CA GLU A 548 9.64 9.48 -36.35
C GLU A 548 9.90 10.93 -36.80
N SER A 549 11.13 11.42 -36.64
CA SER A 549 11.55 12.77 -37.04
C SER A 549 12.18 12.82 -38.45
N ASP A 550 12.13 11.72 -39.22
CA ASP A 550 12.83 11.55 -40.50
C ASP A 550 14.36 11.81 -40.43
N GLN A 551 14.96 11.60 -39.25
CA GLN A 551 16.39 11.77 -38.97
C GLN A 551 17.11 10.43 -38.74
N GLY A 552 16.47 9.29 -39.02
CA GLY A 552 17.04 7.95 -38.82
C GLY A 552 18.38 7.70 -39.54
N GLU A 553 18.60 8.39 -40.67
CA GLU A 553 19.82 8.29 -41.48
C GLU A 553 21.07 8.87 -40.82
N ILE A 554 20.94 9.66 -39.74
CA ILE A 554 22.09 10.14 -38.95
C ILE A 554 22.92 8.96 -38.42
N LEU A 555 22.29 7.82 -38.17
CA LEU A 555 22.92 6.60 -37.68
C LEU A 555 23.13 5.53 -38.78
N SER A 556 23.04 5.90 -40.06
CA SER A 556 23.18 4.96 -41.20
C SER A 556 24.50 4.21 -41.23
N PHE A 557 25.56 4.74 -40.61
CA PHE A 557 26.84 4.05 -40.46
C PHE A 557 26.74 2.73 -39.64
N LEU A 558 25.66 2.54 -38.86
CA LEU A 558 25.39 1.29 -38.14
C LEU A 558 24.99 0.13 -39.06
N GLN A 559 24.62 0.41 -40.32
CA GLN A 559 24.26 -0.62 -41.29
C GLN A 559 25.42 -1.58 -41.60
N GLY A 560 26.66 -1.09 -41.54
CA GLY A 560 27.87 -1.88 -41.81
C GLY A 560 28.47 -2.58 -40.59
N VAL A 561 27.91 -2.39 -39.39
CA VAL A 561 28.39 -3.05 -38.18
C VAL A 561 27.95 -4.52 -38.21
N GLU A 562 28.92 -5.42 -38.08
CA GLU A 562 28.64 -6.85 -37.95
C GLU A 562 27.98 -7.13 -36.59
N VAL A 563 26.78 -7.70 -36.62
CA VAL A 563 26.03 -8.10 -35.43
C VAL A 563 25.99 -9.62 -35.40
N ARG A 564 26.42 -10.23 -34.31
CA ARG A 564 26.30 -11.67 -34.08
C ARG A 564 24.83 -12.02 -33.96
N ARG A 565 24.40 -13.03 -34.71
CA ARG A 565 23.00 -13.47 -34.85
C ARG A 565 22.83 -14.97 -34.64
N ASN A 566 23.83 -15.62 -34.06
CA ASN A 566 23.92 -17.07 -33.87
C ASN A 566 23.92 -17.48 -32.39
N LEU A 567 23.72 -16.53 -31.47
CA LEU A 567 23.59 -16.84 -30.05
C LEU A 567 22.33 -17.68 -29.82
N TRP A 568 22.41 -18.54 -28.80
CA TRP A 568 21.32 -19.41 -28.37
C TRP A 568 21.26 -19.38 -26.86
N PHE A 569 20.11 -19.02 -26.30
CA PHE A 569 20.02 -18.62 -24.90
C PHE A 569 20.63 -19.62 -23.90
N PRO A 570 20.36 -20.95 -23.97
CA PRO A 570 20.98 -21.91 -23.05
C PRO A 570 22.51 -21.83 -23.02
N ASN A 571 23.14 -21.69 -24.18
CA ASN A 571 24.60 -21.61 -24.30
C ASN A 571 25.09 -20.26 -23.78
N TRP A 572 24.43 -19.18 -24.19
CA TRP A 572 24.74 -17.83 -23.73
C TRP A 572 24.64 -17.72 -22.20
N ALA A 573 23.59 -18.25 -21.58
CA ALA A 573 23.39 -18.21 -20.13
C ALA A 573 24.47 -19.02 -19.39
N GLN A 574 24.91 -20.13 -19.98
CA GLN A 574 26.00 -20.95 -19.43
C GLN A 574 27.35 -20.21 -19.51
N GLU A 575 27.68 -19.61 -20.65
CA GLU A 575 28.89 -18.81 -20.87
C GLU A 575 28.94 -17.59 -19.94
N ASN A 576 27.78 -16.96 -19.70
CA ASN A 576 27.64 -15.79 -18.83
C ASN A 576 27.32 -16.13 -17.37
N SER A 577 27.29 -17.42 -16.99
CA SER A 577 26.85 -17.89 -15.68
C SER A 577 27.59 -17.28 -14.49
N ARG A 578 28.83 -16.78 -14.67
CA ARG A 578 29.58 -16.10 -13.60
C ARG A 578 28.94 -14.77 -13.20
N ARG A 579 28.49 -13.97 -14.18
CA ARG A 579 27.93 -12.63 -13.95
C ARG A 579 26.43 -12.63 -13.63
N LEU A 580 25.65 -13.55 -14.23
CA LEU A 580 24.20 -13.65 -13.99
C LEU A 580 23.88 -14.08 -12.55
N ARG A 581 22.89 -13.48 -11.87
CA ARG A 581 22.55 -13.85 -10.48
C ARG A 581 21.85 -15.20 -10.39
N PHE A 582 21.00 -15.54 -11.37
CA PHE A 582 20.40 -16.87 -11.42
C PHE A 582 21.40 -17.91 -11.92
N LYS A 583 21.59 -18.99 -11.15
CA LYS A 583 22.62 -20.02 -11.43
C LYS A 583 22.06 -21.35 -11.95
N ASN A 584 20.76 -21.60 -11.79
CA ASN A 584 20.16 -22.91 -12.01
C ASN A 584 19.58 -23.10 -13.42
N TRP A 585 20.24 -22.58 -14.47
CA TRP A 585 19.72 -22.61 -15.85
C TRP A 585 19.45 -24.01 -16.39
N SER A 586 20.26 -25.00 -15.99
CA SER A 586 20.06 -26.39 -16.38
C SER A 586 18.74 -26.99 -15.86
N LYS A 587 18.17 -26.43 -14.79
CA LYS A 587 16.88 -26.87 -14.24
C LYS A 587 15.66 -26.30 -14.96
N VAL A 588 15.83 -25.25 -15.75
CA VAL A 588 14.75 -24.66 -16.57
C VAL A 588 14.25 -25.66 -17.63
N GLY A 589 15.13 -26.54 -18.11
CA GLY A 589 14.75 -27.64 -19.01
C GLY A 589 14.41 -27.21 -20.44
N PHE A 590 15.24 -26.36 -21.05
CA PHE A 590 15.08 -25.97 -22.46
C PHE A 590 15.00 -27.18 -23.39
N PHE A 591 14.08 -27.14 -24.35
CA PHE A 591 13.97 -28.15 -25.40
C PHE A 591 15.07 -27.99 -26.45
N GLU A 592 15.29 -29.05 -27.23
CA GLU A 592 16.20 -29.02 -28.36
C GLU A 592 15.73 -28.04 -29.45
N ARG A 593 16.68 -27.58 -30.28
CA ARG A 593 16.39 -26.70 -31.41
C ARG A 593 15.41 -27.36 -32.37
N GLY A 594 14.39 -26.63 -32.81
CA GLY A 594 13.36 -27.17 -33.71
C GLY A 594 12.21 -27.91 -33.01
N TYR A 595 12.16 -27.91 -31.67
CA TYR A 595 11.04 -28.49 -30.94
C TYR A 595 9.70 -27.90 -31.41
N GLN A 596 8.78 -28.77 -31.86
CA GLN A 596 7.47 -28.37 -32.41
C GLN A 596 7.56 -27.29 -33.49
N ASP A 597 8.54 -27.42 -34.41
CA ASP A 597 8.83 -26.49 -35.49
C ASP A 597 9.25 -25.07 -35.03
N SER A 598 9.51 -24.89 -33.73
CA SER A 598 10.01 -23.64 -33.17
C SER A 598 11.40 -23.32 -33.72
N LYS A 599 11.53 -22.13 -34.31
CA LYS A 599 12.82 -21.60 -34.79
C LYS A 599 13.64 -20.92 -33.69
N THR A 600 13.06 -20.80 -32.50
CA THR A 600 13.57 -20.07 -31.34
C THR A 600 13.54 -20.98 -30.11
N GLU A 601 14.15 -20.51 -29.03
CA GLU A 601 14.27 -21.22 -27.77
C GLU A 601 12.90 -21.60 -27.23
N ALA A 602 12.67 -22.90 -27.10
CA ALA A 602 11.46 -23.46 -26.51
C ALA A 602 11.77 -24.07 -25.16
N MET A 603 10.83 -23.98 -24.23
CA MET A 603 10.96 -24.51 -22.87
C MET A 603 9.59 -24.89 -22.32
N PRO A 604 9.53 -25.76 -21.29
CA PRO A 604 8.29 -26.02 -20.57
C PRO A 604 7.68 -24.73 -20.01
N ILE A 605 6.37 -24.75 -19.77
CA ILE A 605 5.78 -23.75 -18.88
C ILE A 605 6.35 -24.00 -17.48
N LEU A 606 6.91 -22.94 -16.89
CA LEU A 606 7.41 -22.99 -15.53
C LEU A 606 6.27 -22.64 -14.58
N PHE A 607 6.18 -23.40 -13.50
CA PHE A 607 5.21 -23.20 -12.45
C PHE A 607 5.96 -22.88 -11.15
N SER A 608 5.32 -22.06 -10.31
CA SER A 608 5.73 -21.91 -8.92
C SER A 608 5.52 -23.22 -8.17
N GLU A 609 6.12 -23.34 -7.00
CA GLU A 609 5.61 -24.31 -6.04
C GLU A 609 4.12 -24.04 -5.77
N PRO A 610 3.30 -25.09 -5.55
CA PRO A 610 1.92 -24.92 -5.13
C PRO A 610 1.83 -23.99 -3.92
N TYR A 611 1.23 -22.82 -4.10
CA TYR A 611 0.99 -21.89 -3.00
C TYR A 611 -0.51 -21.80 -2.72
N LYS A 612 -0.85 -21.69 -1.43
CA LYS A 612 -2.24 -21.49 -1.02
C LYS A 612 -2.55 -20.00 -1.03
N LYS A 613 -3.59 -19.60 -1.74
CA LYS A 613 -4.15 -18.26 -1.70
C LYS A 613 -5.67 -18.38 -1.59
N PHE A 614 -6.25 -17.81 -0.54
CA PHE A 614 -7.68 -17.95 -0.23
C PHE A 614 -8.16 -19.41 -0.20
N GLY A 615 -7.36 -20.29 0.43
CA GLY A 615 -7.64 -21.72 0.52
C GLY A 615 -7.50 -22.53 -0.78
N LYS A 616 -7.19 -21.90 -1.92
CA LYS A 616 -6.97 -22.57 -3.21
C LYS A 616 -5.48 -22.69 -3.54
N ILE A 617 -5.10 -23.80 -4.19
CA ILE A 617 -3.74 -23.99 -4.71
C ILE A 617 -3.64 -23.28 -6.07
N GLY A 618 -2.69 -22.36 -6.21
CA GLY A 618 -2.44 -21.61 -7.45
C GLY A 618 -1.07 -21.92 -8.07
N GLY A 619 -0.94 -21.64 -9.36
CA GLY A 619 0.31 -21.62 -10.11
C GLY A 619 0.32 -20.46 -11.10
N LEU A 620 1.47 -19.79 -11.27
CA LEU A 620 1.63 -18.63 -12.17
C LEU A 620 2.46 -19.00 -13.41
N SER A 621 2.26 -18.28 -14.52
CA SER A 621 3.10 -18.32 -15.74
C SER A 621 3.07 -16.95 -16.45
N GLY A 622 4.01 -16.61 -17.35
CA GLY A 622 4.07 -15.25 -17.95
C GLY A 622 4.92 -15.08 -19.25
N GLY A 623 4.97 -13.85 -19.84
CA GLY A 623 5.68 -13.47 -21.10
C GLY A 623 5.77 -11.94 -21.41
N VAL A 624 6.91 -11.38 -21.91
CA VAL A 624 7.22 -9.93 -22.18
C VAL A 624 6.93 -9.39 -23.61
N SER A 625 7.04 -8.07 -23.88
CA SER A 625 6.83 -7.34 -25.16
C SER A 625 7.42 -5.93 -25.00
N LEU A 626 8.16 -5.40 -25.99
CA LEU A 626 8.81 -4.08 -25.92
C LEU A 626 7.97 -2.91 -26.51
N ALA A 627 8.57 -1.71 -26.48
CA ALA A 627 8.00 -0.44 -26.93
C ALA A 627 7.71 -0.37 -28.44
N ASN A 628 6.81 0.54 -28.81
CA ASN A 628 6.22 0.67 -30.15
C ASN A 628 6.41 2.12 -30.66
N LYS A 629 6.71 2.31 -31.96
CA LYS A 629 6.83 3.61 -32.63
C LYS A 629 5.66 4.58 -32.38
N ASN A 630 4.44 4.05 -32.20
CA ASN A 630 3.23 4.83 -31.91
C ASN A 630 3.31 5.58 -30.57
N LEU A 631 4.28 5.28 -29.71
CA LEU A 631 4.53 6.00 -28.46
C LEU A 631 4.77 7.50 -28.69
N PHE A 632 5.47 7.89 -29.76
CA PHE A 632 5.85 9.28 -30.01
C PHE A 632 4.72 10.11 -30.64
N LYS A 633 3.82 9.48 -31.40
CA LYS A 633 2.67 10.15 -32.03
C LYS A 633 1.72 10.82 -31.03
N GLY A 634 1.68 10.33 -29.79
CA GLY A 634 0.87 10.90 -28.70
C GLY A 634 1.63 11.79 -27.73
N ARG A 635 2.92 12.08 -27.97
CA ARG A 635 3.79 12.77 -27.02
C ARG A 635 4.19 14.15 -27.53
N ALA A 636 3.48 15.16 -27.05
CA ALA A 636 3.80 16.55 -27.31
C ALA A 636 5.23 16.92 -26.85
N THR A 637 5.94 17.68 -27.69
CA THR A 637 7.25 18.25 -27.33
C THR A 637 7.07 19.27 -26.20
N LEU A 638 8.09 19.44 -25.34
CA LEU A 638 8.03 20.50 -24.33
C LEU A 638 7.77 21.86 -25.00
N PRO A 639 6.72 22.59 -24.58
CA PRO A 639 6.39 23.86 -25.20
C PRO A 639 7.56 24.84 -25.03
N SER A 640 8.04 25.37 -26.16
CA SER A 640 9.03 26.46 -26.17
C SER A 640 8.43 27.79 -25.69
N ASN A 641 7.11 27.87 -25.52
CA ASN A 641 6.37 29.05 -25.08
C ASN A 641 5.92 28.98 -23.62
N ASN A 642 5.67 30.16 -23.03
CA ASN A 642 5.20 30.36 -21.65
C ASN A 642 3.75 29.90 -21.40
N LYS A 643 3.20 28.97 -22.21
CA LYS A 643 1.80 28.51 -22.10
C LYS A 643 1.48 27.93 -20.72
N ILE A 644 2.48 27.32 -20.08
CA ILE A 644 2.44 26.93 -18.67
C ILE A 644 3.73 27.29 -17.97
N SER A 645 3.62 27.67 -16.70
CA SER A 645 4.76 27.86 -15.80
C SER A 645 5.67 26.63 -15.79
N GLN A 646 6.98 26.86 -15.69
CA GLN A 646 7.95 25.76 -15.57
C GLN A 646 7.73 24.92 -14.31
N LEU A 647 7.12 25.47 -13.26
CA LEU A 647 6.82 24.76 -12.00
C LEU A 647 5.88 23.56 -12.23
N PHE A 648 4.94 23.68 -13.18
CA PHE A 648 4.03 22.59 -13.53
C PHE A 648 4.68 21.47 -14.33
N ARG A 649 5.80 21.75 -15.04
CA ARG A 649 6.34 20.84 -16.06
C ARG A 649 6.78 19.52 -15.42
N ARG A 650 6.35 18.42 -16.04
CA ARG A 650 6.74 17.04 -15.73
C ARG A 650 6.78 16.24 -17.02
N SER A 651 7.69 15.30 -17.12
CA SER A 651 7.89 14.53 -18.36
C SER A 651 6.75 13.57 -18.74
N TYR A 652 5.77 13.40 -17.85
CA TYR A 652 4.60 12.54 -18.07
C TYR A 652 3.32 13.33 -18.41
N LEU A 653 3.40 14.66 -18.54
CA LEU A 653 2.26 15.49 -18.95
C LEU A 653 1.99 15.38 -20.46
N ASP A 654 0.71 15.39 -20.80
CA ASP A 654 0.24 15.60 -22.16
C ASP A 654 0.10 17.12 -22.39
N TYR A 655 1.13 17.75 -22.94
CA TYR A 655 1.17 19.21 -23.08
C TYR A 655 0.13 19.76 -24.08
N ASP A 656 -0.37 18.95 -25.00
CA ASP A 656 -1.42 19.35 -25.95
C ASP A 656 -2.81 19.37 -25.28
N SER A 657 -2.96 18.66 -24.17
CA SER A 657 -4.20 18.63 -23.38
C SER A 657 -4.42 19.85 -22.48
N VAL A 658 -3.40 20.71 -22.33
CA VAL A 658 -3.43 21.84 -21.41
C VAL A 658 -4.50 22.85 -21.84
N LYS A 659 -5.41 23.17 -20.92
CA LYS A 659 -6.45 24.17 -21.14
C LYS A 659 -6.44 25.21 -20.03
N SER A 660 -6.31 26.48 -20.41
CA SER A 660 -6.52 27.61 -19.51
C SER A 660 -7.96 28.09 -19.65
N ILE A 661 -8.67 28.25 -18.54
CA ILE A 661 -10.06 28.72 -18.48
C ILE A 661 -10.13 29.78 -17.38
N GLY A 662 -9.94 31.05 -17.77
CA GLY A 662 -9.85 32.16 -16.82
C GLY A 662 -8.68 32.00 -15.84
N LYS A 663 -8.95 32.00 -14.53
CA LYS A 663 -7.96 31.73 -13.46
C LYS A 663 -7.74 30.23 -13.18
N SER A 664 -8.35 29.35 -13.97
CA SER A 664 -8.27 27.91 -13.77
C SER A 664 -7.43 27.24 -14.85
N LEU A 665 -6.66 26.23 -14.47
CA LEU A 665 -5.84 25.43 -15.38
C LEU A 665 -6.30 23.98 -15.32
N LYS A 666 -6.39 23.32 -16.47
CA LYS A 666 -6.57 21.87 -16.57
C LYS A 666 -5.33 21.24 -17.21
N LEU A 667 -4.78 20.23 -16.55
CA LEU A 667 -3.68 19.40 -17.05
C LEU A 667 -4.15 17.94 -17.19
N LYS A 668 -3.60 17.22 -18.17
CA LYS A 668 -3.73 15.77 -18.29
C LYS A 668 -2.35 15.13 -18.38
N THR A 669 -2.23 13.92 -17.85
CA THR A 669 -1.03 13.07 -17.99
C THR A 669 -1.21 12.12 -19.17
N LEU A 670 -0.11 11.59 -19.71
CA LEU A 670 -0.12 10.52 -20.72
C LEU A 670 -0.85 9.25 -20.20
N GLY A 671 -0.79 9.01 -18.89
CA GLY A 671 -1.54 7.95 -18.21
C GLY A 671 -3.04 8.22 -18.00
N GLY A 672 -3.55 9.38 -18.42
CA GLY A 672 -4.96 9.75 -18.36
C GLY A 672 -5.44 10.35 -17.03
N LYS A 673 -4.53 10.63 -16.08
CA LYS A 673 -4.84 11.43 -14.87
C LYS A 673 -5.11 12.89 -15.28
N GLU A 674 -6.07 13.53 -14.63
CA GLU A 674 -6.43 14.93 -14.84
C GLU A 674 -6.23 15.73 -13.55
N TYR A 675 -5.73 16.97 -13.69
CA TYR A 675 -5.60 17.94 -12.61
C TYR A 675 -6.31 19.23 -12.97
N TYR A 676 -7.07 19.78 -12.03
CA TYR A 676 -7.78 21.05 -12.15
C TYR A 676 -7.31 21.98 -11.04
N PHE A 677 -6.88 23.18 -11.42
CA PHE A 677 -6.33 24.18 -10.52
C PHE A 677 -7.27 25.36 -10.42
N HIS A 678 -7.49 25.83 -9.20
CA HIS A 678 -8.07 27.14 -8.93
C HIS A 678 -7.09 27.91 -8.06
N LEU A 679 -6.43 28.89 -8.67
CA LEU A 679 -5.40 29.70 -8.03
C LEU A 679 -6.02 31.00 -7.46
N ALA A 680 -5.86 31.21 -6.15
CA ALA A 680 -6.33 32.37 -5.41
C ALA A 680 -5.26 32.80 -4.38
N PRO A 681 -5.22 34.09 -3.99
CA PRO A 681 -4.10 34.64 -3.21
C PRO A 681 -3.75 33.87 -1.92
N ASP A 682 -4.78 33.41 -1.19
CA ASP A 682 -4.59 32.86 0.16
C ASP A 682 -4.71 31.34 0.23
N VAL A 683 -5.53 30.74 -0.65
CA VAL A 683 -5.85 29.30 -0.64
C VAL A 683 -6.02 28.79 -2.04
N ASN A 684 -5.19 27.83 -2.42
CA ASN A 684 -5.25 27.18 -3.71
C ASN A 684 -5.93 25.83 -3.63
N LEU A 685 -6.75 25.53 -4.62
CA LEU A 685 -7.43 24.24 -4.75
C LEU A 685 -6.86 23.47 -5.95
N VAL A 686 -6.49 22.21 -5.72
CA VAL A 686 -6.12 21.26 -6.75
C VAL A 686 -7.05 20.06 -6.68
N ALA A 687 -7.86 19.84 -7.72
CA ALA A 687 -8.64 18.62 -7.87
C ALA A 687 -7.92 17.65 -8.80
N ALA A 688 -7.65 16.44 -8.34
CA ALA A 688 -7.00 15.37 -9.09
C ALA A 688 -7.97 14.21 -9.33
N LYS A 689 -8.03 13.73 -10.57
CA LYS A 689 -8.93 12.66 -11.00
C LYS A 689 -8.16 11.62 -11.82
N ALA A 690 -8.30 10.35 -11.49
CA ALA A 690 -7.73 9.26 -12.29
C ALA A 690 -8.61 8.96 -13.51
N LYS A 691 -8.10 8.14 -14.44
CA LYS A 691 -8.93 7.62 -15.54
C LYS A 691 -10.11 6.80 -14.99
N PRO A 692 -11.28 6.73 -15.67
CA PRO A 692 -12.47 6.07 -15.15
C PRO A 692 -12.29 4.59 -14.78
N THR A 693 -11.37 3.89 -15.45
CA THR A 693 -11.06 2.48 -15.19
C THR A 693 -9.99 2.25 -14.12
N ALA A 694 -9.44 3.32 -13.54
CA ALA A 694 -8.45 3.19 -12.47
C ALA A 694 -9.09 2.64 -11.19
N LYS A 695 -8.34 1.75 -10.52
CA LYS A 695 -8.68 1.16 -9.24
C LYS A 695 -7.80 1.80 -8.17
N PHE A 696 -8.40 2.23 -7.07
CA PHE A 696 -7.70 2.92 -5.99
C PHE A 696 -7.43 1.89 -4.88
N ARG A 697 -6.37 1.08 -5.08
CA ARG A 697 -6.06 -0.10 -4.26
C ARG A 697 -4.87 0.12 -3.32
N SER A 698 -4.93 -0.50 -2.16
CA SER A 698 -3.81 -0.91 -1.33
C SER A 698 -3.98 -2.39 -0.98
N PRO A 699 -2.95 -3.10 -0.48
CA PRO A 699 -3.07 -4.51 -0.13
C PRO A 699 -4.26 -4.86 0.79
N GLU A 700 -4.68 -3.92 1.62
CA GLU A 700 -5.71 -4.06 2.67
C GLU A 700 -6.97 -3.21 2.45
N SER A 701 -7.01 -2.34 1.44
CA SER A 701 -8.17 -1.45 1.22
C SER A 701 -8.35 -1.01 -0.23
N GLU A 702 -9.60 -0.82 -0.63
CA GLU A 702 -9.94 -0.15 -1.89
C GLU A 702 -10.82 1.07 -1.61
N LEU A 703 -10.56 2.14 -2.34
CA LEU A 703 -11.37 3.35 -2.37
C LEU A 703 -12.15 3.40 -3.70
N ALA A 704 -13.35 3.97 -3.68
CA ALA A 704 -14.07 4.26 -4.90
C ALA A 704 -13.25 5.23 -5.78
N ASN A 705 -13.40 5.10 -7.11
CA ASN A 705 -12.76 6.02 -8.03
C ASN A 705 -13.42 7.40 -7.92
N SER A 706 -12.76 8.27 -7.16
CA SER A 706 -13.27 9.56 -6.68
C SER A 706 -12.31 10.69 -6.98
N THR A 707 -12.77 11.94 -6.84
CA THR A 707 -11.93 13.12 -7.06
C THR A 707 -11.24 13.50 -5.75
N PHE A 708 -9.92 13.70 -5.81
CA PHE A 708 -9.11 14.13 -4.67
C PHE A 708 -8.93 15.65 -4.75
N ASN A 709 -9.45 16.37 -3.77
CA ASN A 709 -9.26 17.81 -3.68
C ASN A 709 -8.20 18.10 -2.63
N ARG A 710 -7.23 18.96 -2.96
CA ARG A 710 -6.23 19.48 -2.03
C ARG A 710 -6.37 20.97 -1.90
N LYS A 711 -6.41 21.46 -0.67
CA LYS A 711 -6.34 22.89 -0.36
C LYS A 711 -4.98 23.17 0.25
N ILE A 712 -4.23 24.07 -0.38
CA ILE A 712 -2.89 24.46 0.03
C ILE A 712 -2.97 25.91 0.51
N SER A 713 -2.51 26.15 1.74
CA SER A 713 -2.31 27.48 2.29
C SER A 713 -0.92 27.56 2.92
N SER A 714 -0.27 28.72 2.78
CA SER A 714 1.05 28.96 3.34
C SER A 714 1.13 30.34 3.96
N THR A 715 1.85 30.44 5.07
CA THR A 715 2.31 31.68 5.70
C THR A 715 3.82 31.58 5.89
N ASP A 716 4.47 32.66 6.35
CA ASP A 716 5.92 32.68 6.61
C ASP A 716 6.38 31.61 7.63
N SER A 717 5.48 31.12 8.47
CA SER A 717 5.80 30.17 9.55
C SER A 717 5.14 28.80 9.41
N LYS A 718 4.22 28.62 8.46
CA LYS A 718 3.40 27.41 8.37
C LYS A 718 2.97 27.11 6.94
N LEU A 719 3.11 25.86 6.51
CA LEU A 719 2.41 25.31 5.33
C LEU A 719 1.37 24.30 5.82
N GLU A 720 0.16 24.37 5.26
CA GLU A 720 -0.92 23.41 5.49
C GLU A 720 -1.48 22.90 4.15
N ILE A 721 -1.63 21.58 4.05
CA ILE A 721 -2.23 20.91 2.88
C ILE A 721 -3.31 19.95 3.38
N SER A 722 -4.57 20.36 3.23
CA SER A 722 -5.71 19.48 3.53
C SER A 722 -6.16 18.73 2.29
N THR A 723 -6.50 17.45 2.43
CA THR A 723 -6.97 16.58 1.35
C THR A 723 -8.36 16.04 1.67
N ASP A 724 -9.28 16.12 0.72
CA ASP A 724 -10.59 15.47 0.77
C ASP A 724 -10.84 14.62 -0.48
N VAL A 725 -11.71 13.63 -0.37
CA VAL A 725 -12.16 12.77 -1.46
C VAL A 725 -13.67 12.91 -1.57
N ASP A 726 -14.15 13.48 -2.69
CA ASP A 726 -15.56 13.84 -2.90
C ASP A 726 -16.18 14.59 -1.69
N GLY A 727 -15.41 15.50 -1.08
CA GLY A 727 -15.83 16.32 0.05
C GLY A 727 -15.80 15.61 1.42
N ILE A 728 -15.22 14.42 1.52
CA ILE A 728 -14.97 13.70 2.77
C ILE A 728 -13.49 13.83 3.11
N GLU A 729 -13.17 14.33 4.30
CA GLU A 729 -11.79 14.66 4.69
C GLU A 729 -10.93 13.38 4.77
N LEU A 730 -9.82 13.34 4.03
CA LEU A 730 -8.83 12.25 4.12
C LEU A 730 -7.82 12.52 5.25
N GLY A 731 -7.36 13.76 5.32
CA GLY A 731 -6.44 14.23 6.36
C GLY A 731 -5.80 15.57 6.00
N SER A 732 -4.95 16.07 6.89
CA SER A 732 -4.22 17.34 6.70
C SER A 732 -2.74 17.17 7.03
N PHE A 733 -1.88 17.60 6.12
CA PHE A 733 -0.46 17.76 6.34
C PHE A 733 -0.17 19.16 6.85
N SER A 734 0.77 19.30 7.79
CA SER A 734 1.29 20.62 8.15
C SER A 734 2.77 20.58 8.50
N THR A 735 3.46 21.69 8.24
CA THR A 735 4.81 21.97 8.73
C THR A 735 4.82 23.36 9.36
N THR A 736 5.34 23.47 10.58
CA THR A 736 5.38 24.72 11.37
C THR A 736 6.80 24.97 11.87
N LYS A 737 7.29 26.21 11.75
CA LYS A 737 8.59 26.63 12.28
C LYS A 737 8.56 26.68 13.82
N THR A 738 9.59 26.15 14.46
CA THR A 738 9.84 26.26 15.91
C THR A 738 11.10 27.09 16.15
N GLU A 739 11.44 27.34 17.42
CA GLU A 739 12.65 28.11 17.78
C GLU A 739 13.94 27.49 17.22
N ASN A 740 14.05 26.15 17.27
CA ASN A 740 15.25 25.40 16.90
C ASN A 740 15.09 24.51 15.66
N GLY A 741 13.97 24.62 14.94
CA GLY A 741 13.68 23.73 13.83
C GLY A 741 12.24 23.77 13.35
N PHE A 742 11.64 22.59 13.19
CA PHE A 742 10.31 22.43 12.61
C PHE A 742 9.55 21.31 13.30
N THR A 743 8.23 21.43 13.28
CA THR A 743 7.33 20.31 13.51
C THR A 743 6.62 20.01 12.20
N VAL A 744 6.63 18.76 11.76
CA VAL A 744 5.99 18.33 10.52
C VAL A 744 5.16 17.09 10.77
N GLY A 745 4.00 17.01 10.14
CA GLY A 745 3.08 15.94 10.48
C GLY A 745 1.89 15.76 9.57
N TRP A 746 1.24 14.62 9.76
CA TRP A 746 -0.02 14.26 9.13
C TRP A 746 -1.07 13.94 10.19
N ARG A 747 -2.18 14.67 10.10
CA ARG A 747 -3.40 14.40 10.87
C ARG A 747 -4.39 13.63 9.99
N SER A 748 -4.68 12.40 10.34
CA SER A 748 -5.72 11.59 9.72
C SER A 748 -7.11 12.11 10.13
N LEU A 749 -8.07 12.04 9.21
CA LEU A 749 -9.46 12.46 9.43
C LEU A 749 -10.39 11.35 8.92
N ASP A 750 -11.65 11.68 8.63
CA ASP A 750 -12.72 10.76 8.24
C ASP A 750 -12.22 9.50 7.51
N ILE A 751 -11.79 9.60 6.25
CA ILE A 751 -11.47 8.41 5.44
C ILE A 751 -10.34 7.57 6.06
N ALA A 752 -9.25 8.21 6.47
CA ALA A 752 -8.08 7.50 6.97
C ALA A 752 -8.36 6.82 8.32
N GLU A 753 -9.03 7.51 9.24
CA GLU A 753 -9.42 6.99 10.55
C GLU A 753 -10.47 5.89 10.43
N GLY A 754 -11.48 6.08 9.57
CA GLY A 754 -12.50 5.08 9.33
C GLY A 754 -11.94 3.79 8.73
N GLN A 755 -11.01 3.90 7.79
CA GLN A 755 -10.29 2.74 7.26
C GLN A 755 -9.39 2.08 8.30
N ASN A 756 -8.70 2.86 9.15
CA ASN A 756 -7.89 2.32 10.24
C ASN A 756 -8.76 1.52 11.24
N LEU A 757 -9.92 2.06 11.63
CA LEU A 757 -10.88 1.35 12.46
C LEU A 757 -11.36 0.06 11.79
N ALA A 758 -11.77 0.13 10.52
CA ALA A 758 -12.21 -1.04 9.77
C ALA A 758 -11.11 -2.10 9.61
N TRP A 759 -9.86 -1.68 9.46
CA TRP A 759 -8.71 -2.58 9.41
C TRP A 759 -8.49 -3.30 10.74
N LYS A 760 -8.53 -2.60 11.89
CA LYS A 760 -8.46 -3.25 13.22
C LYS A 760 -9.60 -4.25 13.43
N LEU A 761 -10.81 -3.92 12.95
CA LEU A 761 -11.95 -4.83 13.00
C LEU A 761 -11.74 -6.06 12.12
N SER A 762 -11.12 -5.88 10.95
CA SER A 762 -10.87 -6.96 9.99
C SER A 762 -9.94 -8.04 10.55
N GLN A 763 -9.01 -7.65 11.43
CA GLN A 763 -8.07 -8.54 12.10
C GLN A 763 -8.64 -9.27 13.32
N SER A 764 -9.86 -8.93 13.71
CA SER A 764 -10.43 -9.36 14.98
C SER A 764 -11.57 -10.37 14.79
N PRO A 765 -11.83 -11.26 15.76
CA PRO A 765 -12.99 -12.14 15.72
C PRO A 765 -14.30 -11.35 15.56
N ARG A 766 -15.23 -11.83 14.69
CA ARG A 766 -16.52 -11.14 14.40
C ARG A 766 -17.30 -10.78 15.66
N ASN A 767 -17.31 -11.68 16.64
CA ASN A 767 -18.02 -11.50 17.91
C ASN A 767 -17.41 -10.42 18.83
N LYS A 768 -16.26 -9.83 18.48
CA LYS A 768 -15.62 -8.75 19.23
C LYS A 768 -15.75 -7.38 18.56
N ALA A 769 -16.41 -7.27 17.41
CA ALA A 769 -16.52 -6.00 16.67
C ALA A 769 -17.04 -4.84 17.54
N GLU A 770 -18.14 -5.06 18.26
CA GLU A 770 -18.73 -4.05 19.17
C GLU A 770 -17.73 -3.62 20.26
N GLN A 771 -17.00 -4.58 20.83
CA GLN A 771 -16.00 -4.30 21.86
C GLN A 771 -14.87 -3.44 21.28
N ILE A 772 -14.36 -3.76 20.09
CA ILE A 772 -13.23 -3.03 19.48
C ILE A 772 -13.65 -1.62 19.11
N ILE A 773 -14.81 -1.45 18.45
CA ILE A 773 -15.33 -0.12 18.13
C ILE A 773 -15.55 0.68 19.41
N SER A 774 -16.06 0.05 20.48
CA SER A 774 -16.28 0.72 21.75
C SER A 774 -15.00 1.17 22.45
N GLN A 775 -13.91 0.43 22.26
CA GLN A 775 -12.62 0.68 22.93
C GLN A 775 -11.71 1.59 22.12
N ASP A 776 -11.98 1.78 20.82
CA ASP A 776 -11.19 2.68 19.99
C ASP A 776 -11.32 4.13 20.53
N PRO A 777 -10.18 4.82 20.77
CA PRO A 777 -10.17 6.16 21.34
C PRO A 777 -10.77 7.22 20.41
N LEU A 778 -10.85 6.96 19.11
CA LEU A 778 -11.44 7.89 18.14
C LEU A 778 -12.97 7.80 18.09
N VAL A 779 -13.58 6.79 18.71
CA VAL A 779 -15.04 6.60 18.65
C VAL A 779 -15.74 7.38 19.76
N LYS A 780 -16.59 8.33 19.39
CA LYS A 780 -17.42 9.10 20.32
C LYS A 780 -18.72 8.38 20.67
N SER A 781 -19.45 7.87 19.66
CA SER A 781 -20.71 7.13 19.83
C SER A 781 -20.79 5.93 18.89
N LEU A 782 -21.48 4.88 19.34
CA LEU A 782 -21.71 3.65 18.58
C LEU A 782 -23.17 3.25 18.60
N ARG A 783 -23.70 2.95 17.43
CA ARG A 783 -25.06 2.44 17.22
C ARG A 783 -25.04 1.23 16.28
N LYS A 784 -25.92 0.27 16.50
CA LYS A 784 -26.09 -0.93 15.65
C LYS A 784 -27.29 -0.76 14.74
N LEU A 785 -27.17 -1.13 13.47
CA LEU A 785 -28.31 -1.16 12.56
C LEU A 785 -29.18 -2.38 12.88
N SER A 786 -30.50 -2.22 12.92
CA SER A 786 -31.43 -3.29 13.32
C SER A 786 -31.75 -4.28 12.18
N ASP A 787 -31.56 -3.85 10.93
CA ASP A 787 -31.89 -4.61 9.72
C ASP A 787 -30.69 -5.23 9.01
N GLN A 788 -29.46 -4.93 9.47
CA GLN A 788 -28.21 -5.35 8.82
C GLN A 788 -27.10 -5.61 9.85
N GLU A 789 -26.14 -6.48 9.51
CA GLU A 789 -24.87 -6.57 10.24
C GLU A 789 -24.01 -5.32 9.96
N GLY A 790 -24.34 -4.23 10.65
CA GLY A 790 -23.65 -2.96 10.46
C GLY A 790 -23.76 -2.01 11.64
N TYR A 791 -22.89 -1.01 11.64
CA TYR A 791 -22.73 -0.03 12.70
C TYR A 791 -22.77 1.39 12.15
N LEU A 792 -23.28 2.32 12.95
CA LEU A 792 -23.07 3.74 12.77
C LEU A 792 -22.14 4.22 13.88
N VAL A 793 -21.01 4.79 13.49
CA VAL A 793 -19.93 5.22 14.36
C VAL A 793 -19.77 6.72 14.23
N GLU A 794 -19.95 7.45 15.32
CA GLU A 794 -19.57 8.85 15.40
C GLU A 794 -18.12 8.90 15.87
N MET A 795 -17.24 9.50 15.08
CA MET A 795 -15.83 9.66 15.45
C MET A 795 -15.56 11.05 16.03
N HIS A 796 -14.59 11.16 16.93
CA HIS A 796 -14.12 12.44 17.45
C HIS A 796 -13.58 13.30 16.30
N GLY A 797 -13.95 14.59 16.29
CA GLY A 797 -13.50 15.52 15.25
C GLY A 797 -14.21 15.41 13.89
N SER A 798 -14.90 14.30 13.61
CA SER A 798 -15.64 14.13 12.36
C SER A 798 -16.93 14.93 12.34
N LYS A 799 -17.26 15.49 11.17
CA LYS A 799 -18.56 16.15 10.90
C LYS A 799 -19.61 15.16 10.39
N ARG A 800 -19.23 13.90 10.18
CA ARG A 800 -20.04 12.86 9.56
C ARG A 800 -20.03 11.61 10.45
N TRP A 801 -21.00 10.74 10.22
CA TRP A 801 -21.02 9.41 10.81
C TRP A 801 -20.45 8.42 9.81
N LEU A 802 -19.65 7.48 10.32
CA LEU A 802 -19.19 6.33 9.56
C LEU A 802 -20.20 5.21 9.67
N LYS A 803 -20.83 4.83 8.56
CA LYS A 803 -21.56 3.58 8.40
C LYS A 803 -20.57 2.47 8.04
N LEU A 804 -20.50 1.45 8.88
CA LEU A 804 -19.79 0.19 8.65
C LEU A 804 -20.80 -0.92 8.35
N SER A 805 -20.50 -1.79 7.41
CA SER A 805 -21.24 -3.03 7.16
C SER A 805 -20.28 -4.13 6.81
N SER A 806 -20.64 -5.39 7.10
CA SER A 806 -19.98 -6.53 6.46
C SER A 806 -20.11 -6.40 4.93
N ASP A 807 -19.03 -6.68 4.21
CA ASP A 807 -19.03 -6.76 2.73
C ASP A 807 -19.70 -8.05 2.24
N GLY A 808 -19.85 -9.05 3.11
CA GLY A 808 -20.38 -10.37 2.75
C GLY A 808 -19.46 -11.22 1.86
N GLY A 809 -18.45 -10.60 1.23
CA GLY A 809 -17.59 -11.22 0.23
C GLY A 809 -18.27 -11.34 -1.14
N GLY A 810 -17.51 -11.65 -2.19
CA GLY A 810 -18.09 -12.00 -3.49
C GLY A 810 -18.61 -10.83 -4.34
N ASN A 811 -18.04 -9.63 -4.22
CA ASN A 811 -18.11 -8.60 -5.27
C ASN A 811 -16.70 -8.11 -5.63
N PRO A 812 -16.28 -8.05 -6.91
CA PRO A 812 -14.96 -7.56 -7.27
C PRO A 812 -14.89 -6.02 -7.26
N ASN A 813 -16.04 -5.34 -7.06
CA ASN A 813 -16.17 -3.89 -7.04
C ASN A 813 -16.83 -3.40 -5.75
N ILE A 814 -16.51 -2.15 -5.37
CA ILE A 814 -17.22 -1.46 -4.29
C ILE A 814 -18.68 -1.23 -4.74
N PRO A 815 -19.70 -1.66 -3.96
CA PRO A 815 -21.09 -1.48 -4.37
C PRO A 815 -21.46 0.01 -4.48
N PRO A 816 -22.39 0.38 -5.38
CA PRO A 816 -22.79 1.78 -5.58
C PRO A 816 -23.22 2.47 -4.27
N GLY A 817 -22.68 3.68 -4.04
CA GLY A 817 -23.00 4.49 -2.87
C GLY A 817 -22.20 4.17 -1.60
N TRP A 818 -21.25 3.23 -1.67
CA TRP A 818 -20.18 3.04 -0.68
C TRP A 818 -18.89 3.73 -1.16
N HIS A 819 -18.06 4.18 -0.22
CA HIS A 819 -16.84 4.92 -0.57
C HIS A 819 -15.58 4.07 -0.49
N SER A 820 -15.56 3.06 0.38
CA SER A 820 -14.38 2.21 0.55
C SER A 820 -14.76 0.82 1.04
N ARG A 821 -13.87 -0.14 0.79
CA ARG A 821 -13.87 -1.46 1.42
C ARG A 821 -12.50 -1.74 2.03
N VAL A 822 -12.47 -2.43 3.16
CA VAL A 822 -11.26 -2.71 3.92
C VAL A 822 -11.30 -4.15 4.41
N GLY A 823 -10.17 -4.83 4.38
CA GLY A 823 -10.00 -6.14 5.01
C GLY A 823 -8.55 -6.40 5.37
N SER A 824 -8.32 -7.41 6.20
CA SER A 824 -6.98 -7.79 6.62
C SER A 824 -6.25 -8.45 5.44
N PRO A 825 -4.96 -8.14 5.18
CA PRO A 825 -4.15 -8.85 4.20
C PRO A 825 -3.74 -10.22 4.77
N ASP A 826 -4.70 -11.13 4.87
CA ASP A 826 -4.52 -12.54 5.25
C ASP A 826 -5.20 -13.49 4.25
N ASP A 827 -4.83 -14.77 4.29
CA ASP A 827 -5.19 -15.79 3.29
C ASP A 827 -6.67 -16.24 3.35
N GLY A 828 -7.59 -15.35 3.71
CA GLY A 828 -9.04 -15.56 3.54
C GLY A 828 -9.84 -15.73 4.83
N SER A 829 -9.30 -15.35 5.99
CA SER A 829 -10.02 -15.43 7.28
C SER A 829 -10.53 -14.08 7.81
N GLY A 830 -10.07 -12.98 7.20
CA GLY A 830 -10.38 -11.62 7.62
C GLY A 830 -11.85 -11.24 7.41
N ASN A 831 -12.36 -10.38 8.30
CA ASN A 831 -13.65 -9.74 8.11
C ASN A 831 -13.51 -8.57 7.15
N ASN A 832 -14.26 -8.60 6.04
CA ASN A 832 -14.30 -7.49 5.09
C ASN A 832 -15.39 -6.49 5.49
N PHE A 833 -15.07 -5.20 5.46
CA PHE A 833 -15.98 -4.13 5.82
C PHE A 833 -16.15 -3.13 4.69
N LEU A 834 -17.39 -2.72 4.45
CA LEU A 834 -17.77 -1.59 3.61
C LEU A 834 -17.91 -0.32 4.46
N LEU A 835 -17.44 0.81 3.94
CA LEU A 835 -17.42 2.10 4.62
C LEU A 835 -18.20 3.16 3.82
N LYS A 836 -19.12 3.84 4.49
CA LYS A 836 -19.87 4.97 3.94
C LYS A 836 -19.98 6.10 4.94
N TRP A 837 -19.67 7.32 4.51
CA TRP A 837 -19.85 8.53 5.32
C TRP A 837 -21.24 9.10 5.09
N VAL A 838 -21.99 9.31 6.17
CA VAL A 838 -23.35 9.85 6.14
C VAL A 838 -23.47 11.06 7.05
N ASP A 839 -24.29 12.03 6.65
CA ASP A 839 -24.55 13.21 7.48
C ASP A 839 -25.44 12.88 8.69
N GLU A 840 -25.40 13.76 9.68
CA GLU A 840 -26.18 13.61 10.91
C GLU A 840 -27.69 13.60 10.66
N LYS A 841 -28.18 14.33 9.64
CA LYS A 841 -29.61 14.37 9.29
C LYS A 841 -30.10 12.99 8.85
N THR A 842 -29.29 12.28 8.06
CA THR A 842 -29.54 10.93 7.59
C THR A 842 -29.57 9.95 8.76
N VAL A 843 -28.65 10.07 9.71
CA VAL A 843 -28.63 9.24 10.92
C VAL A 843 -29.86 9.49 11.79
N LYS A 844 -30.22 10.76 12.04
CA LYS A 844 -31.43 11.14 12.79
C LYS A 844 -32.69 10.55 12.14
N LYS A 845 -32.79 10.58 10.81
CA LYS A 845 -33.90 9.95 10.08
C LYS A 845 -33.97 8.44 10.31
N GLN A 846 -32.83 7.74 10.29
CA GLN A 846 -32.78 6.29 10.55
C GLN A 846 -33.16 5.95 12.00
N ILE A 847 -32.76 6.78 12.97
CA ILE A 847 -33.15 6.64 14.38
C ILE A 847 -34.68 6.79 14.53
N LEU A 848 -35.27 7.82 13.92
CA LEU A 848 -36.73 8.05 13.97
C LEU A 848 -37.53 6.91 13.32
N GLN A 849 -36.92 6.19 12.38
CA GLN A 849 -37.52 5.02 11.73
C GLN A 849 -37.36 3.72 12.54
N GLY A 850 -36.75 3.76 13.73
CA GLY A 850 -36.50 2.56 14.54
C GLY A 850 -35.47 1.60 13.94
N LYS A 851 -34.66 2.07 12.98
CA LYS A 851 -33.68 1.23 12.25
C LYS A 851 -32.34 1.06 12.98
N VAL A 852 -32.21 1.61 14.19
CA VAL A 852 -30.93 1.69 14.90
C VAL A 852 -31.13 1.43 16.39
N VAL A 853 -30.32 0.54 16.96
CA VAL A 853 -30.25 0.25 18.40
C VAL A 853 -29.02 0.93 18.99
N PHE A 854 -29.21 1.64 20.10
CA PHE A 854 -28.11 2.31 20.81
C PHE A 854 -27.24 1.29 21.55
N ILE A 855 -25.91 1.40 21.39
CA ILE A 855 -24.95 0.61 22.17
C ILE A 855 -24.19 1.52 23.15
N ILE A 856 -23.64 2.65 22.69
CA ILE A 856 -22.78 3.54 23.50
C ILE A 856 -23.09 5.02 23.27
N ASP A 857 -23.19 5.75 24.38
CA ASP A 857 -23.24 7.22 24.45
C ASP A 857 -21.99 7.71 25.23
N GLU A 858 -21.46 8.87 24.85
CA GLU A 858 -20.30 9.55 25.43
C GLU A 858 -20.45 9.71 26.95
N LYS A 859 -21.69 9.94 27.44
CA LYS A 859 -22.02 9.98 28.87
C LYS A 859 -21.70 8.66 29.60
N ASN A 860 -21.88 7.52 28.94
CA ASN A 860 -21.53 6.21 29.49
C ASN A 860 -20.02 5.91 29.37
N LYS A 861 -19.34 6.46 28.36
CA LYS A 861 -17.86 6.37 28.22
C LYS A 861 -17.14 7.17 29.31
N ILE A 862 -17.57 8.40 29.61
CA ILE A 862 -17.00 9.23 30.68
C ILE A 862 -17.12 8.52 32.04
N ASN A 863 -18.27 7.90 32.31
CA ASN A 863 -18.48 7.11 33.53
C ASN A 863 -17.57 5.86 33.60
N ARG A 864 -17.24 5.24 32.46
CA ARG A 864 -16.29 4.10 32.40
C ARG A 864 -14.82 4.51 32.50
N LYS A 865 -14.41 5.63 31.88
CA LYS A 865 -13.04 6.14 31.98
C LYS A 865 -12.74 6.59 33.40
N LYS A 866 -13.64 7.40 33.98
CA LYS A 866 -13.57 7.81 35.40
C LYS A 866 -13.55 6.62 36.36
N TYR A 867 -14.23 5.52 35.99
CA TYR A 867 -14.18 4.26 36.74
C TYR A 867 -12.81 3.56 36.64
N GLN A 868 -12.17 3.56 35.47
CA GLN A 868 -10.83 2.96 35.29
C GLN A 868 -9.74 3.80 35.95
N ASP A 869 -9.78 5.12 35.80
CA ASP A 869 -8.81 6.03 36.42
C ASP A 869 -8.82 5.85 37.96
N ILE A 870 -10.02 5.80 38.59
CA ILE A 870 -10.13 5.51 40.02
C ILE A 870 -9.58 4.11 40.37
N LEU A 871 -9.72 3.11 39.50
CA LEU A 871 -9.16 1.77 39.73
C LEU A 871 -7.63 1.71 39.55
N GLU A 872 -7.08 2.53 38.66
CA GLU A 872 -5.63 2.71 38.44
C GLU A 872 -5.02 3.41 39.66
N ASP A 873 -5.61 4.52 40.12
CA ASP A 873 -5.19 5.24 41.32
C ASP A 873 -5.26 4.34 42.58
N LEU A 874 -6.26 3.46 42.64
CA LEU A 874 -6.40 2.42 43.68
C LEU A 874 -5.31 1.33 43.59
N ARG A 875 -4.70 1.14 42.41
CA ARG A 875 -3.54 0.24 42.21
C ARG A 875 -2.24 0.91 42.59
N GLU A 876 -2.09 2.18 42.28
CA GLU A 876 -0.88 2.97 42.52
C GLU A 876 -0.78 3.55 43.95
N GLN A 877 -1.81 3.33 44.78
CA GLN A 877 -1.88 3.80 46.17
C GLN A 877 -2.01 5.34 46.31
N GLU A 878 -2.59 5.99 45.31
CA GLU A 878 -2.81 7.45 45.30
C GLU A 878 -4.07 7.87 46.09
N TYR A 879 -4.09 7.56 47.40
CA TYR A 879 -5.27 7.71 48.27
C TYR A 879 -5.82 9.14 48.37
N LYS A 880 -4.97 10.15 48.15
CA LYS A 880 -5.34 11.57 48.17
C LYS A 880 -6.35 11.91 47.06
N TYR A 881 -6.22 11.29 45.89
CA TYR A 881 -7.11 11.53 44.75
C TYR A 881 -8.46 10.83 44.96
N ILE A 882 -8.44 9.60 45.48
CA ILE A 882 -9.66 8.84 45.81
C ILE A 882 -10.46 9.54 46.92
N ALA A 883 -9.80 10.10 47.94
CA ALA A 883 -10.47 10.86 49.00
C ALA A 883 -11.15 12.13 48.45
N LYS A 884 -10.48 12.83 47.53
CA LYS A 884 -11.03 14.00 46.83
C LYS A 884 -12.25 13.61 45.99
N GLU A 885 -12.17 12.50 45.27
CA GLU A 885 -13.28 12.00 44.43
C GLU A 885 -14.43 11.42 45.26
N LEU A 886 -14.16 10.85 46.44
CA LEU A 886 -15.19 10.41 47.39
C LEU A 886 -15.92 11.62 48.00
N ALA A 887 -15.22 12.72 48.28
CA ALA A 887 -15.85 13.96 48.73
C ALA A 887 -16.71 14.60 47.63
N ASN A 888 -16.25 14.57 46.38
CA ASN A 888 -16.95 15.19 45.24
C ASN A 888 -18.11 14.35 44.70
N ASN A 889 -18.04 13.01 44.80
CA ASN A 889 -19.08 12.10 44.33
C ASN A 889 -19.27 10.90 45.28
N PRO A 890 -19.86 11.11 46.46
CA PRO A 890 -19.91 10.09 47.52
C PRO A 890 -20.60 8.80 47.08
N SER A 891 -21.72 8.88 46.37
CA SER A 891 -22.52 7.72 45.97
C SER A 891 -21.87 6.93 44.83
N GLY A 892 -21.32 7.62 43.83
CA GLY A 892 -20.58 7.02 42.72
C GLY A 892 -19.33 6.31 43.21
N THR A 893 -18.46 7.03 43.92
CA THR A 893 -17.18 6.49 44.42
C THR A 893 -17.40 5.38 45.44
N SER A 894 -18.44 5.45 46.29
CA SER A 894 -18.81 4.34 47.19
C SER A 894 -19.20 3.08 46.44
N ARG A 895 -19.91 3.19 45.30
CA ARG A 895 -20.27 2.03 44.47
C ARG A 895 -19.02 1.39 43.86
N ILE A 896 -18.05 2.20 43.45
CA ILE A 896 -16.76 1.76 42.89
C ILE A 896 -15.94 1.04 43.96
N LEU A 897 -15.80 1.63 45.16
CA LEU A 897 -15.08 1.03 46.28
C LEU A 897 -15.72 -0.28 46.73
N ARG A 898 -17.05 -0.38 46.77
CA ARG A 898 -17.75 -1.65 47.04
C ARG A 898 -17.40 -2.72 46.01
N LYS A 899 -17.45 -2.36 44.72
CA LYS A 899 -17.11 -3.31 43.64
C LYS A 899 -15.64 -3.75 43.72
N HIS A 900 -14.70 -2.83 43.93
CA HIS A 900 -13.29 -3.14 44.14
C HIS A 900 -13.10 -4.10 45.33
N LEU A 901 -13.78 -3.86 46.45
CA LEU A 901 -13.73 -4.76 47.60
C LEU A 901 -14.26 -6.15 47.25
N THR A 902 -15.40 -6.25 46.56
CA THR A 902 -15.97 -7.53 46.14
C THR A 902 -15.04 -8.30 45.20
N ASP A 903 -14.48 -7.64 44.19
CA ASP A 903 -13.56 -8.26 43.23
C ASP A 903 -12.26 -8.70 43.91
N GLY A 904 -11.70 -7.87 44.79
CA GLY A 904 -10.53 -8.21 45.58
C GLY A 904 -10.76 -9.38 46.55
N VAL A 905 -11.92 -9.44 47.20
CA VAL A 905 -12.32 -10.57 48.05
C VAL A 905 -12.41 -11.85 47.23
N LYS A 906 -13.01 -11.81 46.03
CA LYS A 906 -13.09 -12.97 45.13
C LYS A 906 -11.70 -13.48 44.73
N GLN A 907 -10.77 -12.56 44.48
CA GLN A 907 -9.38 -12.92 44.20
C GLN A 907 -8.69 -13.57 45.40
N VAL A 908 -8.88 -13.02 46.61
CA VAL A 908 -8.38 -13.62 47.85
C VAL A 908 -8.94 -15.01 48.05
N ASP A 909 -10.24 -15.23 47.82
CA ASP A 909 -10.88 -16.54 47.95
C ASP A 909 -10.29 -17.55 46.96
N GLY A 910 -10.03 -17.13 45.71
CA GLY A 910 -9.31 -17.97 44.74
C GLY A 910 -7.90 -18.35 45.19
N LEU A 911 -7.18 -17.43 45.86
CA LEU A 911 -5.85 -17.70 46.41
C LEU A 911 -5.89 -18.61 47.64
N LEU A 912 -6.86 -18.42 48.54
CA LEU A 912 -7.05 -19.30 49.70
C LEU A 912 -7.42 -20.72 49.28
N ASN A 913 -8.32 -20.87 48.30
CA ASN A 913 -8.75 -22.18 47.78
C ASN A 913 -7.63 -22.92 47.02
N SER A 914 -6.65 -22.19 46.47
CA SER A 914 -5.46 -22.77 45.84
C SER A 914 -4.28 -22.92 46.81
N ASN A 915 -4.53 -22.77 48.13
CA ASN A 915 -3.54 -22.84 49.21
C ASN A 915 -2.37 -21.85 49.07
N ASN A 916 -2.55 -20.74 48.35
CA ASN A 916 -1.54 -19.69 48.19
C ASN A 916 -1.68 -18.61 49.27
N TYR A 917 -1.43 -19.00 50.51
CA TYR A 917 -1.75 -18.19 51.69
C TYR A 917 -0.92 -16.89 51.77
N LEU A 918 0.33 -16.89 51.32
CA LEU A 918 1.20 -15.70 51.36
C LEU A 918 0.71 -14.60 50.42
N LYS A 919 0.35 -14.95 49.18
CA LYS A 919 -0.25 -13.99 48.24
C LYS A 919 -1.63 -13.56 48.71
N ALA A 920 -2.42 -14.47 49.28
CA ALA A 920 -3.69 -14.11 49.90
C ALA A 920 -3.50 -13.08 51.01
N GLN A 921 -2.53 -13.29 51.92
CA GLN A 921 -2.22 -12.37 53.02
C GLN A 921 -1.82 -10.98 52.50
N HIS A 922 -0.97 -10.91 51.47
CA HIS A 922 -0.57 -9.64 50.85
C HIS A 922 -1.79 -8.88 50.29
N ASN A 923 -2.66 -9.57 49.53
CA ASN A 923 -3.86 -8.97 48.97
C ASN A 923 -4.88 -8.55 50.06
N ILE A 924 -5.04 -9.36 51.11
CA ILE A 924 -5.87 -9.02 52.27
C ILE A 924 -5.35 -7.77 52.96
N GLN A 925 -4.03 -7.66 53.19
CA GLN A 925 -3.44 -6.49 53.84
C GLN A 925 -3.64 -5.22 53.01
N ARG A 926 -3.54 -5.31 51.69
CA ARG A 926 -3.85 -4.20 50.77
C ARG A 926 -5.33 -3.79 50.85
N LEU A 927 -6.24 -4.77 50.89
CA LEU A 927 -7.67 -4.50 51.07
C LEU A 927 -7.97 -3.87 52.43
N ILE A 928 -7.30 -4.30 53.52
CA ILE A 928 -7.47 -3.73 54.86
C ILE A 928 -6.99 -2.27 54.90
N ARG A 929 -5.85 -1.94 54.27
CA ARG A 929 -5.36 -0.55 54.20
C ARG A 929 -6.39 0.39 53.54
N LEU A 930 -7.08 -0.10 52.50
CA LEU A 930 -7.99 0.70 51.69
C LEU A 930 -9.44 0.71 52.22
N HIS A 931 -9.94 -0.42 52.72
CA HIS A 931 -11.35 -0.60 53.11
C HIS A 931 -11.57 -0.70 54.62
N GLY A 932 -10.49 -0.61 55.41
CA GLY A 932 -10.47 -0.79 56.85
C GLY A 932 -10.43 -2.26 57.28
N LYS A 933 -10.25 -2.49 58.59
CA LYS A 933 -10.27 -3.82 59.23
C LYS A 933 -11.70 -4.39 59.29
N ARG A 934 -12.27 -4.75 58.14
CA ARG A 934 -13.61 -5.35 58.08
C ARG A 934 -13.56 -6.80 58.57
N PRO A 935 -14.57 -7.29 59.31
CA PRO A 935 -14.60 -8.67 59.82
C PRO A 935 -14.31 -9.72 58.72
N LYS A 936 -14.92 -9.58 57.53
CA LYS A 936 -14.70 -10.48 56.39
C LYS A 936 -13.24 -10.58 55.93
N LEU A 937 -12.48 -9.49 56.02
CA LEU A 937 -11.06 -9.46 55.68
C LEU A 937 -10.21 -10.03 56.81
N MET A 938 -10.60 -9.77 58.07
CA MET A 938 -9.92 -10.32 59.25
C MET A 938 -10.06 -11.85 59.34
N PHE A 939 -11.24 -12.40 59.06
CA PHE A 939 -11.43 -13.85 59.00
C PHE A 939 -10.59 -14.51 57.90
N ARG A 940 -10.55 -13.91 56.70
CA ARG A 940 -9.67 -14.39 55.61
C ARG A 940 -8.20 -14.28 55.97
N LYS A 941 -7.81 -13.23 56.71
CA LYS A 941 -6.44 -13.07 57.23
C LYS A 941 -6.11 -14.19 58.22
N ALA A 942 -7.04 -14.52 59.12
CA ALA A 942 -6.87 -15.63 60.04
C ALA A 942 -6.72 -16.96 59.29
N VAL A 943 -7.59 -17.25 58.31
CA VAL A 943 -7.47 -18.46 57.46
C VAL A 943 -6.11 -18.53 56.76
N ALA A 944 -5.64 -17.43 56.17
CA ALA A 944 -4.32 -17.37 55.55
C ALA A 944 -3.21 -17.67 56.57
N LEU A 945 -3.22 -17.01 57.74
CA LEU A 945 -2.21 -17.20 58.77
C LEU A 945 -2.20 -18.62 59.35
N ILE A 946 -3.36 -19.26 59.49
CA ILE A 946 -3.44 -20.67 59.93
C ILE A 946 -2.90 -21.59 58.84
N GLY A 947 -3.25 -21.34 57.57
CA GLY A 947 -2.72 -22.08 56.42
C GLY A 947 -1.20 -21.99 56.29
N GLU A 948 -0.60 -20.87 56.70
CA GLU A 948 0.86 -20.68 56.79
C GLU A 948 1.48 -21.27 58.07
N GLY A 949 0.69 -21.82 59.00
CA GLY A 949 1.16 -22.30 60.29
C GLY A 949 1.57 -21.19 61.27
N ARG A 950 1.26 -19.92 60.98
CA ARG A 950 1.60 -18.75 61.81
C ARG A 950 0.60 -18.50 62.93
N LEU A 951 -0.58 -19.11 62.83
CA LEU A 951 -1.64 -19.04 63.83
C LEU A 951 -2.14 -20.46 64.10
N LYS A 952 -2.08 -20.88 65.37
CA LYS A 952 -2.62 -22.14 65.85
C LYS A 952 -4.03 -21.91 66.39
N VAL A 953 -4.95 -22.81 66.07
CA VAL A 953 -6.33 -22.76 66.56
C VAL A 953 -6.59 -23.94 67.48
N THR A 954 -6.98 -23.64 68.72
CA THR A 954 -7.29 -24.66 69.71
C THR A 954 -8.75 -24.49 70.15
N PRO A 955 -9.65 -25.47 69.95
CA PRO A 955 -11.00 -25.37 70.45
C PRO A 955 -10.98 -25.41 71.99
N ILE A 956 -11.69 -24.48 72.62
CA ILE A 956 -11.88 -24.46 74.07
C ILE A 956 -13.25 -25.07 74.36
N HIS A 957 -13.27 -26.11 75.20
CA HIS A 957 -14.50 -26.71 75.70
C HIS A 957 -14.77 -26.17 77.10
N PRO A 958 -15.67 -25.19 77.27
CA PRO A 958 -16.10 -24.79 78.60
C PRO A 958 -16.74 -26.01 79.28
N ASN A 959 -16.52 -26.14 80.59
CA ASN A 959 -16.72 -27.34 81.42
C ASN A 959 -18.21 -27.74 81.57
N ILE A 960 -18.85 -28.10 80.46
CA ILE A 960 -20.27 -28.44 80.35
C ILE A 960 -20.33 -29.86 79.79
N GLY A 961 -20.89 -30.80 80.55
CA GLY A 961 -20.86 -32.25 80.28
C GLY A 961 -21.60 -32.76 79.02
N GLN A 962 -21.74 -31.95 77.97
CA GLN A 962 -22.32 -32.35 76.69
C GLN A 962 -21.25 -32.48 75.59
N LYS A 963 -21.19 -33.66 74.96
CA LYS A 963 -20.35 -33.90 73.77
C LYS A 963 -20.86 -33.09 72.58
N GLN A 964 -20.31 -31.88 72.38
CA GLN A 964 -20.51 -31.14 71.13
C GLN A 964 -19.76 -31.84 69.98
N GLY A 965 -20.41 -32.04 68.84
CA GLY A 965 -19.78 -32.63 67.66
C GLY A 965 -18.56 -31.82 67.18
N ARG A 966 -17.44 -32.49 66.89
CA ARG A 966 -16.20 -31.87 66.37
C ARG A 966 -16.46 -31.29 64.98
N ILE A 967 -16.69 -29.98 64.89
CA ILE A 967 -16.68 -29.23 63.62
C ILE A 967 -15.40 -28.41 63.64
N ASN A 968 -14.63 -28.45 62.55
CA ASN A 968 -13.36 -27.74 62.43
C ASN A 968 -13.62 -26.21 62.32
N PHE A 969 -12.72 -25.40 62.90
CA PHE A 969 -12.74 -23.93 62.80
C PHE A 969 -12.89 -23.45 61.35
N PHE A 970 -12.19 -24.09 60.40
CA PHE A 970 -12.27 -23.73 58.98
C PHE A 970 -13.66 -23.89 58.38
N ASP A 971 -14.38 -24.96 58.74
CA ASP A 971 -15.73 -25.19 58.26
C ASP A 971 -16.68 -24.09 58.75
N GLN A 972 -16.47 -23.60 59.97
CA GLN A 972 -17.29 -22.52 60.53
C GLN A 972 -16.97 -21.17 59.92
N VAL A 973 -15.69 -20.85 59.73
CA VAL A 973 -15.31 -19.64 58.99
C VAL A 973 -15.91 -19.70 57.59
N ASN A 974 -15.83 -20.85 56.90
CA ASN A 974 -16.43 -21.01 55.58
C ASN A 974 -17.96 -20.86 55.58
N VAL A 975 -18.66 -21.37 56.59
CA VAL A 975 -20.11 -21.17 56.78
C VAL A 975 -20.44 -19.69 57.01
N LEU A 976 -19.69 -19.00 57.88
CA LEU A 976 -19.84 -17.55 58.12
C LEU A 976 -19.55 -16.74 56.85
N LEU A 977 -18.56 -17.13 56.06
CA LEU A 977 -18.24 -16.47 54.80
C LEU A 977 -19.29 -16.73 53.71
N LYS A 978 -20.02 -17.86 53.76
CA LYS A 978 -21.10 -18.21 52.81
C LYS A 978 -22.44 -17.54 53.11
N HIS A 979 -22.76 -17.22 54.36
CA HIS A 979 -24.08 -16.68 54.77
C HIS A 979 -24.14 -15.14 54.97
N THR A 980 -23.07 -14.40 54.69
CA THR A 980 -22.95 -12.99 55.09
C THR A 980 -23.42 -11.94 54.07
N ASP A 981 -24.40 -12.25 53.22
CA ASP A 981 -25.17 -11.18 52.57
C ASP A 981 -26.15 -10.51 53.57
N SER A 982 -26.46 -11.15 54.70
CA SER A 982 -27.05 -10.51 55.88
C SER A 982 -25.95 -10.03 56.85
N GLU A 983 -26.07 -8.81 57.36
CA GLU A 983 -25.15 -8.17 58.32
C GLU A 983 -25.07 -8.94 59.64
N VAL A 984 -24.27 -10.01 59.68
CA VAL A 984 -23.81 -10.57 60.96
C VAL A 984 -22.82 -9.55 61.54
N LYS A 985 -23.28 -8.78 62.53
CA LYS A 985 -22.44 -7.83 63.26
C LYS A 985 -21.53 -8.60 64.21
N PHE A 986 -20.24 -8.32 64.11
CA PHE A 986 -19.25 -8.80 65.06
C PHE A 986 -18.76 -7.57 65.81
N ASP A 987 -18.84 -7.62 67.13
CA ASP A 987 -18.27 -6.60 67.98
C ASP A 987 -16.90 -7.05 68.49
N GLU A 988 -15.97 -6.09 68.53
CA GLU A 988 -14.64 -6.30 69.10
C GLU A 988 -14.74 -6.15 70.62
N PHE A 989 -14.50 -7.25 71.35
CA PHE A 989 -14.45 -7.27 72.80
C PHE A 989 -13.01 -7.44 73.28
N LYS A 990 -12.57 -6.56 74.18
CA LYS A 990 -11.25 -6.61 74.81
C LYS A 990 -11.39 -7.10 76.24
N ALA A 991 -10.98 -8.35 76.48
CA ALA A 991 -10.81 -8.89 77.82
C ALA A 991 -9.40 -8.55 78.35
N LYS A 992 -9.18 -8.77 79.64
CA LYS A 992 -7.90 -8.56 80.31
C LYS A 992 -6.74 -9.34 79.67
N ASP A 993 -7.01 -10.53 79.16
CA ASP A 993 -6.01 -11.46 78.61
C ASP A 993 -6.26 -11.88 77.15
N ALA A 994 -7.32 -11.37 76.49
CA ALA A 994 -7.67 -11.75 75.13
C ALA A 994 -8.41 -10.65 74.33
N LEU A 995 -8.25 -10.70 73.01
CA LEU A 995 -9.08 -9.96 72.05
C LEU A 995 -10.06 -10.95 71.40
N ALA A 996 -11.36 -10.70 71.51
CA ALA A 996 -12.40 -11.56 70.97
C ALA A 996 -13.27 -10.81 69.94
N TYR A 997 -13.62 -11.49 68.85
CA TYR A 997 -14.66 -11.05 67.93
C TYR A 997 -15.91 -11.84 68.22
N VAL A 998 -16.91 -11.18 68.80
CA VAL A 998 -18.12 -11.83 69.26
C VAL A 998 -19.24 -11.53 68.27
N GLN A 999 -19.91 -12.57 67.79
CA GLN A 999 -21.12 -12.42 67.00
C GLN A 999 -22.21 -11.84 67.91
N ASP A 1000 -22.85 -10.74 67.49
CA ASP A 1000 -23.87 -10.01 68.26
C ASP A 1000 -24.97 -10.97 68.75
N PHE A 1001 -24.84 -11.39 70.01
CA PHE A 1001 -25.72 -12.34 70.67
C PHE A 1001 -25.98 -11.83 72.09
N PRO A 1002 -27.25 -11.64 72.50
CA PRO A 1002 -27.61 -10.90 73.72
C PRO A 1002 -26.93 -11.40 75.01
N GLY A 1003 -26.60 -12.69 75.07
CA GLY A 1003 -25.91 -13.29 76.21
C GLY A 1003 -24.49 -12.75 76.43
N PHE A 1004 -23.77 -12.37 75.37
CA PHE A 1004 -22.38 -11.90 75.49
C PHE A 1004 -22.26 -10.41 75.80
N ASN A 1005 -23.38 -9.68 75.93
CA ASN A 1005 -23.38 -8.29 76.38
C ASN A 1005 -23.04 -8.15 77.87
N GLN A 1006 -22.88 -9.27 78.59
CA GLN A 1006 -22.56 -9.34 80.02
C GLN A 1006 -21.13 -9.84 80.30
N LEU A 1007 -20.27 -9.93 79.27
CA LEU A 1007 -18.87 -10.30 79.46
C LEU A 1007 -18.15 -9.25 80.33
N ASP A 1008 -17.58 -9.66 81.47
CA ASP A 1008 -16.74 -8.80 82.29
C ASP A 1008 -15.34 -8.64 81.65
N PRO A 1009 -14.96 -7.43 81.19
CA PRO A 1009 -13.66 -7.21 80.56
C PRO A 1009 -12.48 -7.36 81.52
N ASN A 1010 -12.72 -7.35 82.84
CA ASN A 1010 -11.66 -7.44 83.85
C ASN A 1010 -11.36 -8.88 84.31
N SER A 1011 -12.20 -9.83 83.93
CA SER A 1011 -12.02 -11.26 84.20
C SER A 1011 -11.31 -11.95 83.02
N PRO A 1012 -10.56 -13.05 83.25
CA PRO A 1012 -10.04 -13.88 82.15
C PRO A 1012 -11.17 -14.24 81.17
N PHE A 1013 -10.93 -14.16 79.86
CA PHE A 1013 -11.99 -14.30 78.85
C PHE A 1013 -12.80 -15.59 79.01
N GLU A 1014 -12.16 -16.69 79.42
CA GLU A 1014 -12.83 -17.98 79.61
C GLU A 1014 -13.79 -18.01 80.80
N GLU A 1015 -13.53 -17.19 81.81
CA GLU A 1015 -14.37 -17.06 83.01
C GLU A 1015 -15.52 -16.09 82.80
N SER A 1016 -15.39 -15.15 81.86
CA SER A 1016 -16.45 -14.18 81.55
C SER A 1016 -17.54 -14.74 80.64
N ILE A 1017 -17.32 -15.89 79.99
CA ILE A 1017 -18.31 -16.49 79.07
C ILE A 1017 -19.50 -17.04 79.87
N PRO A 1018 -20.73 -16.56 79.61
CA PRO A 1018 -21.89 -16.96 80.39
C PRO A 1018 -22.28 -18.43 80.15
N GLN A 1019 -22.62 -19.13 81.23
CA GLN A 1019 -23.05 -20.54 81.24
C GLN A 1019 -24.52 -20.66 80.78
N ILE A 1020 -24.81 -20.26 79.54
CA ILE A 1020 -26.17 -20.27 78.94
C ILE A 1020 -26.39 -21.61 78.18
N PRO A 1021 -27.61 -22.20 78.12
CA PRO A 1021 -27.87 -23.49 77.45
C PRO A 1021 -27.85 -23.43 75.90
N VAL A 1022 -27.04 -22.55 75.30
CA VAL A 1022 -26.95 -22.37 73.85
C VAL A 1022 -25.65 -22.97 73.35
N THR A 1023 -25.67 -23.58 72.17
CA THR A 1023 -24.49 -24.16 71.51
C THR A 1023 -23.57 -23.07 70.95
N TYR A 1024 -22.79 -22.42 71.82
CA TYR A 1024 -21.65 -21.60 71.38
C TYR A 1024 -20.37 -22.44 71.35
N ARG A 1025 -19.40 -21.99 70.54
CA ARG A 1025 -18.09 -22.62 70.39
C ARG A 1025 -17.02 -21.55 70.49
N VAL A 1026 -15.98 -21.85 71.26
CA VAL A 1026 -14.91 -20.91 71.56
C VAL A 1026 -13.63 -21.49 70.98
N TYR A 1027 -12.87 -20.66 70.26
CA TYR A 1027 -11.57 -21.04 69.72
C TYR A 1027 -10.53 -20.08 70.26
N ARG A 1028 -9.46 -20.64 70.83
CA ARG A 1028 -8.25 -19.90 71.17
C ARG A 1028 -7.38 -19.80 69.93
N LEU A 1029 -6.96 -18.59 69.60
CA LEU A 1029 -5.99 -18.33 68.53
C LEU A 1029 -4.65 -18.00 69.18
N GLU A 1030 -3.66 -18.86 68.98
CA GLU A 1030 -2.33 -18.74 69.54
C GLU A 1030 -1.31 -18.55 68.42
N PRO A 1031 -0.17 -17.87 68.65
CA PRO A 1031 0.93 -17.86 67.68
C PRO A 1031 1.35 -19.29 67.33
N GLY A 1032 1.51 -19.56 66.03
CA GLY A 1032 1.99 -20.85 65.54
C GLY A 1032 3.52 -20.92 65.41
N ASP A 1033 4.04 -22.11 65.09
CA ASP A 1033 5.47 -22.35 64.87
C ASP A 1033 5.77 -22.36 63.36
N ILE A 1034 6.71 -21.51 62.92
CA ILE A 1034 7.17 -21.50 61.51
C ILE A 1034 8.58 -22.06 61.49
N GLY A 1035 8.78 -23.23 60.88
CA GLY A 1035 10.12 -23.81 60.71
C GLY A 1035 10.83 -24.19 62.02
N GLY A 1036 10.09 -24.50 63.09
CA GLY A 1036 10.64 -24.90 64.39
C GLY A 1036 10.99 -23.74 65.34
N ALA A 1037 10.78 -22.49 64.94
CA ALA A 1037 10.85 -21.32 65.81
C ALA A 1037 9.43 -20.86 66.20
N LYS A 1038 9.19 -20.62 67.50
CA LYS A 1038 7.98 -19.93 67.97
C LYS A 1038 7.92 -18.57 67.30
N ALA A 1039 6.87 -18.29 66.55
CA ALA A 1039 6.68 -16.98 65.95
C ALA A 1039 6.60 -15.93 67.08
N SER A 1040 7.67 -15.14 67.25
CA SER A 1040 7.71 -14.11 68.29
C SER A 1040 6.61 -13.08 68.02
N THR A 1041 5.80 -12.77 69.03
CA THR A 1041 4.67 -11.82 69.01
C THR A 1041 5.05 -10.35 68.80
N ALA A 1042 6.31 -10.06 68.45
CA ALA A 1042 6.78 -8.70 68.19
C ALA A 1042 6.22 -8.18 66.86
N GLY A 1043 4.97 -7.70 66.88
CA GLY A 1043 4.41 -6.86 65.81
C GLY A 1043 2.92 -7.04 65.49
N SER A 1044 2.18 -7.94 66.15
CA SER A 1044 0.74 -8.10 65.90
C SER A 1044 -0.04 -8.25 67.20
N GLY A 1045 -0.28 -7.13 67.87
CA GLY A 1045 -1.44 -6.93 68.74
C GLY A 1045 -2.64 -6.45 67.93
#